data_AF-A0A2S0JFU8-F1
#
_entry.id   AF-A0A2S0JFU8-F1
#
_cell.length_a   1.000
_cell.length_b   1.000
_cell.length_c   1.000
_cell.angle_alpha   90.00
_cell.angle_beta   90.00
_cell.angle_gamma   90.00
#
_symmetry.space_group_name_H-M   'P 1'
#
loop_
_entity.id
_entity.type
_entity.pdbx_description
1 polymer ?
#
loop_
_entity_poly.entity_id
_entity_poly.type
_entity_poly.pdbx_seq_one_letter_code
_entity_poly.pdbx_strand_id
1 'polypeptide(L)'
;MKSLQIGLLFTAIYFIFIVNPLPAHADAADYVWTNNKDGTVTIKDYVGTNTTIIIPNELGGKVVTAIGMAAFGEKGLTQVVIPDSVTRIGDLAFAENQLTDVELSNNLTSIGEGVFFMNKLTNIEIPDNVTQIGLYAFLDNELSTVKLPNRLKIISDYAFTGNQLLSIELPATLETLGEMAFSENQLTSLEIPPSVTSIGPYAFATNQLLNVSIPLSITSLTEGVFLDNQLTSIEIPNSVTNIGRWAFGENRLSSLEIPKNVITVEDNAFNDNQLIKVKVLSDTTILLEDAFKANPIDLTIYGHNASTAQAYASQYNHLFELLTYKVIYNDNGSVRGNIPVDPNMYERNTKATVLDNVGALEKTGYLFVGWNSTANGDSVDYAVDSIIDVGESDLTLYAKWTPNVYTVTFNTDGGTTIDSVTVMYDKEVTQPIDPTKVGHTFAGWYIDEALNTQWDFAADRITGDLTLYAKWAAKGYSVTFNTNGGTAISPATVMYNEQISEPTAPKKADHTFAGWYKDETLTMPWSFDTDIVAEDLTLYAKWEVAQSEYTLDFDTNGGSAVPSQRIAGNAIATKPVNPTKAGYTFAGWYKDKALTMPWSFDTDRVAEDLTLYAKWEAAQLLYTLDFATNGGSAVLSQRIASNATAIEPVNPTKAGYTFSGWYKDANFTIPWNFNMDKVTANITLYAKWLVNGSSGGGGSVNPTPTPIPEEPTQKPTPEQPNPVPVEPVEPQPPKPTPQPEEDITFSDVPKNHWAWTMIQSMVKQRVITGYPDGTFKPNVPVQRQHVALMLTRAMELELKKEALAFDDIPATHPYAEVIQRVQQAGLFDGVNGNFNPTANMTRAQMAKIMVLAFHLTSTEKETFNDVPVTHWAYDYIAILAANGIALGEKGNFRPEDPVTRAQFAAFLHRVLQQ
;
A
#
# COMPACT_ATOMS: atom_id res chain seq x y z
N MET A 1 -31.65 -37.43 -10.70
CA MET A 1 -32.66 -37.40 -11.80
C MET A 1 -34.00 -37.94 -11.28
N LYS A 2 -34.87 -37.10 -10.71
CA LYS A 2 -36.28 -37.44 -10.38
C LYS A 2 -37.07 -36.21 -9.87
N SER A 3 -37.02 -35.09 -10.60
CA SER A 3 -37.63 -33.82 -10.17
C SER A 3 -38.23 -32.96 -11.30
N LEU A 4 -38.20 -33.44 -12.54
CA LEU A 4 -38.62 -32.66 -13.72
C LEU A 4 -40.07 -32.94 -14.14
N GLN A 5 -41.04 -32.80 -13.22
CA GLN A 5 -42.46 -32.96 -13.59
C GLN A 5 -43.50 -32.20 -12.73
N ILE A 6 -43.11 -31.38 -11.74
CA ILE A 6 -44.06 -30.69 -10.83
C ILE A 6 -44.33 -29.23 -11.26
N GLY A 7 -43.34 -28.54 -11.85
CA GLY A 7 -43.44 -27.12 -12.25
C GLY A 7 -44.28 -26.81 -13.49
N LEU A 8 -45.41 -27.48 -13.72
CA LEU A 8 -46.25 -27.29 -14.93
C LEU A 8 -47.77 -27.37 -14.72
N LEU A 9 -48.27 -27.40 -13.47
CA LEU A 9 -49.72 -27.33 -13.17
C LEU A 9 -50.24 -25.93 -12.82
N PHE A 10 -49.38 -25.00 -12.38
CA PHE A 10 -49.78 -23.72 -11.77
C PHE A 10 -50.25 -22.61 -12.74
N THR A 11 -50.83 -23.00 -13.88
CA THR A 11 -51.66 -22.14 -14.74
C THR A 11 -52.99 -22.80 -15.14
N ALA A 12 -53.31 -23.98 -14.60
CA ALA A 12 -54.46 -24.79 -15.03
C ALA A 12 -55.74 -24.64 -14.18
N ILE A 13 -55.69 -23.99 -13.01
CA ILE A 13 -56.84 -23.89 -12.09
C ILE A 13 -58.00 -23.06 -12.68
N TYR A 14 -57.74 -22.14 -13.62
CA TYR A 14 -58.79 -21.41 -14.34
C TYR A 14 -59.47 -22.22 -15.47
N PHE A 15 -59.21 -23.53 -15.59
CA PHE A 15 -59.68 -24.33 -16.73
C PHE A 15 -60.13 -25.77 -16.44
N ILE A 16 -60.69 -26.04 -15.25
CA ILE A 16 -61.42 -27.30 -14.95
C ILE A 16 -62.90 -27.02 -14.59
N PHE A 17 -63.61 -26.33 -15.50
CA PHE A 17 -65.09 -26.24 -15.49
C PHE A 17 -65.72 -27.00 -16.69
N ILE A 18 -65.15 -28.16 -16.98
CA ILE A 18 -65.68 -29.20 -17.87
C ILE A 18 -65.30 -30.51 -17.16
N VAL A 19 -66.20 -31.31 -16.58
CA VAL A 19 -67.45 -31.82 -17.19
C VAL A 19 -68.68 -31.77 -16.27
N ASN A 20 -68.59 -31.26 -15.04
CA ASN A 20 -69.73 -31.14 -14.13
C ASN A 20 -70.55 -29.86 -14.39
N PRO A 21 -71.88 -29.87 -14.21
CA PRO A 21 -72.67 -28.64 -14.23
C PRO A 21 -72.24 -27.74 -13.07
N LEU A 22 -72.12 -26.43 -13.33
CA LEU A 22 -71.96 -25.42 -12.28
C LEU A 22 -73.06 -25.58 -11.23
N PRO A 23 -72.74 -25.49 -9.92
CA PRO A 23 -73.76 -25.55 -8.88
C PRO A 23 -74.80 -24.45 -9.12
N ALA A 24 -76.08 -24.80 -9.06
CA ALA A 24 -77.13 -23.79 -9.11
C ALA A 24 -77.07 -22.94 -7.82
N HIS A 25 -77.30 -21.63 -7.93
CA HIS A 25 -77.70 -20.88 -6.75
C HIS A 25 -78.96 -21.52 -6.17
N ALA A 26 -78.93 -21.82 -4.87
CA ALA A 26 -80.13 -22.19 -4.13
C ALA A 26 -81.12 -21.00 -4.15
N ASP A 27 -82.42 -21.28 -4.02
CA ASP A 27 -83.44 -20.24 -4.07
C ASP A 27 -83.26 -19.30 -2.87
N ALA A 28 -83.68 -18.02 -2.99
CA ALA A 28 -83.74 -17.12 -1.84
C ALA A 28 -84.68 -17.64 -0.73
N ALA A 29 -85.59 -18.59 -1.06
CA ALA A 29 -86.40 -19.35 -0.12
C ALA A 29 -85.64 -20.41 0.69
N ASP A 30 -84.48 -20.89 0.23
CA ASP A 30 -83.67 -21.92 0.91
C ASP A 30 -82.85 -21.35 2.09
N TYR A 31 -82.79 -20.02 2.23
CA TYR A 31 -82.03 -19.31 3.26
C TYR A 31 -82.94 -18.58 4.25
N VAL A 32 -82.73 -18.79 5.55
CA VAL A 32 -83.28 -17.94 6.61
C VAL A 32 -82.27 -16.84 6.89
N TRP A 33 -82.68 -15.57 6.89
CA TRP A 33 -81.75 -14.44 7.00
C TRP A 33 -82.35 -13.22 7.73
N THR A 34 -81.48 -12.33 8.19
CA THR A 34 -81.84 -11.13 8.97
C THR A 34 -81.17 -9.88 8.45
N ASN A 35 -81.90 -8.76 8.47
CA ASN A 35 -81.38 -7.44 8.12
C ASN A 35 -80.40 -6.90 9.19
N ASN A 36 -79.24 -6.43 8.75
CA ASN A 36 -78.26 -5.74 9.57
C ASN A 36 -78.58 -4.23 9.66
N LYS A 37 -78.04 -3.54 10.68
CA LYS A 37 -78.30 -2.11 10.93
C LYS A 37 -77.68 -1.17 9.88
N ASP A 38 -76.65 -1.63 9.19
CA ASP A 38 -75.95 -0.96 8.09
C ASP A 38 -76.68 -1.08 6.74
N GLY A 39 -77.77 -1.85 6.67
CA GLY A 39 -78.54 -2.11 5.46
C GLY A 39 -78.25 -3.44 4.78
N THR A 40 -77.20 -4.17 5.20
CA THR A 40 -76.78 -5.48 4.66
C THR A 40 -77.57 -6.65 5.27
N VAL A 41 -77.19 -7.90 4.96
CA VAL A 41 -77.85 -9.12 5.42
C VAL A 41 -76.88 -10.10 6.08
N THR A 42 -77.33 -10.75 7.16
CA THR A 42 -76.70 -11.93 7.76
C THR A 42 -77.57 -13.17 7.53
N ILE A 43 -77.03 -14.24 6.94
CA ILE A 43 -77.69 -15.57 6.88
C ILE A 43 -77.71 -16.19 8.28
N LYS A 44 -78.78 -16.90 8.63
CA LYS A 44 -79.03 -17.48 9.96
C LYS A 44 -79.25 -18.98 9.97
N ASP A 45 -79.82 -19.53 8.90
CA ASP A 45 -80.01 -20.97 8.73
C ASP A 45 -80.16 -21.30 7.24
N TYR A 46 -79.83 -22.53 6.85
CA TYR A 46 -80.06 -23.11 5.53
C TYR A 46 -81.06 -24.26 5.64
N VAL A 47 -82.16 -24.13 4.91
CA VAL A 47 -83.31 -25.05 4.95
C VAL A 47 -83.57 -25.72 3.60
N GLY A 48 -82.79 -25.39 2.57
CA GLY A 48 -82.80 -26.06 1.27
C GLY A 48 -82.19 -27.46 1.31
N THR A 49 -82.36 -28.21 0.21
CA THR A 49 -81.93 -29.62 0.10
C THR A 49 -80.72 -29.84 -0.81
N ASN A 50 -80.05 -28.78 -1.27
CA ASN A 50 -78.89 -28.91 -2.15
C ASN A 50 -77.61 -29.09 -1.32
N THR A 51 -76.85 -30.15 -1.58
CA THR A 51 -75.56 -30.39 -0.93
C THR A 51 -74.40 -29.59 -1.56
N THR A 52 -74.61 -28.99 -2.72
CA THR A 52 -73.59 -28.25 -3.49
C THR A 52 -74.15 -26.85 -3.75
N ILE A 53 -73.58 -25.82 -3.10
CA ILE A 53 -74.20 -24.48 -3.05
C ILE A 53 -73.22 -23.34 -3.36
N ILE A 54 -73.71 -22.31 -4.06
CA ILE A 54 -73.05 -21.00 -4.17
C ILE A 54 -73.89 -20.01 -3.39
N ILE A 55 -73.35 -19.48 -2.29
CA ILE A 55 -74.03 -18.50 -1.44
C ILE A 55 -74.28 -17.22 -2.27
N PRO A 56 -75.50 -16.66 -2.27
CA PRO A 56 -75.82 -15.49 -3.09
C PRO A 56 -75.18 -14.21 -2.53
N ASN A 57 -74.69 -13.35 -3.43
CA ASN A 57 -74.20 -12.01 -3.10
C ASN A 57 -75.29 -11.12 -2.47
N GLU A 58 -76.56 -11.36 -2.79
CA GLU A 58 -77.70 -10.59 -2.27
C GLU A 58 -78.87 -11.49 -1.84
N LEU A 59 -79.54 -11.11 -0.75
CA LEU A 59 -80.82 -11.68 -0.32
C LEU A 59 -81.80 -10.54 -0.07
N GLY A 60 -82.99 -10.62 -0.66
CA GLY A 60 -84.01 -9.56 -0.56
C GLY A 60 -83.60 -8.21 -1.15
N GLY A 61 -82.69 -8.18 -2.13
CA GLY A 61 -82.16 -6.94 -2.73
C GLY A 61 -81.16 -6.21 -1.85
N LYS A 62 -80.39 -6.96 -1.03
CA LYS A 62 -79.41 -6.45 -0.08
C LYS A 62 -78.21 -7.37 0.00
N VAL A 63 -77.01 -6.78 0.03
CA VAL A 63 -75.73 -7.49 0.08
C VAL A 63 -75.65 -8.40 1.31
N VAL A 64 -75.31 -9.68 1.09
CA VAL A 64 -75.02 -10.65 2.15
C VAL A 64 -73.57 -10.46 2.61
N THR A 65 -73.40 -9.99 3.84
CA THR A 65 -72.08 -9.66 4.41
C THR A 65 -71.64 -10.57 5.54
N ALA A 66 -72.54 -11.38 6.09
CA ALA A 66 -72.19 -12.33 7.13
C ALA A 66 -72.97 -13.63 7.07
N ILE A 67 -72.33 -14.70 7.55
CA ILE A 67 -72.92 -15.99 7.85
C ILE A 67 -73.04 -16.10 9.37
N GLY A 68 -74.17 -16.62 9.85
CA GLY A 68 -74.43 -16.82 11.28
C GLY A 68 -73.74 -18.06 11.85
N MET A 69 -73.64 -18.08 13.18
CA MET A 69 -73.22 -19.26 13.94
C MET A 69 -74.07 -20.48 13.55
N ALA A 70 -73.44 -21.62 13.25
CA ALA A 70 -74.07 -22.88 12.82
C ALA A 70 -75.03 -22.80 11.59
N ALA A 71 -75.02 -21.72 10.80
CA ALA A 71 -76.05 -21.47 9.79
C ALA A 71 -76.12 -22.51 8.64
N PHE A 72 -75.04 -23.25 8.40
CA PHE A 72 -74.97 -24.40 7.49
C PHE A 72 -74.41 -25.65 8.18
N GLY A 73 -74.46 -25.73 9.52
CA GLY A 73 -74.03 -26.93 10.27
C GLY A 73 -74.98 -28.11 10.06
N GLU A 74 -74.46 -29.34 10.08
CA GLU A 74 -75.23 -30.61 9.95
C GLU A 74 -76.08 -30.74 8.66
N LYS A 75 -75.83 -29.96 7.60
CA LYS A 75 -76.68 -29.94 6.38
C LYS A 75 -76.31 -30.99 5.34
N GLY A 76 -75.23 -31.74 5.54
CA GLY A 76 -74.72 -32.74 4.58
C GLY A 76 -74.14 -32.11 3.30
N LEU A 77 -73.66 -30.87 3.35
CA LEU A 77 -73.02 -30.19 2.22
C LEU A 77 -71.74 -30.93 1.78
N THR A 78 -71.50 -30.95 0.48
CA THR A 78 -70.34 -31.55 -0.20
C THR A 78 -69.41 -30.50 -0.84
N GLN A 79 -69.94 -29.31 -1.18
CA GLN A 79 -69.14 -28.17 -1.65
C GLN A 79 -69.88 -26.85 -1.34
N VAL A 80 -69.15 -25.80 -0.96
CA VAL A 80 -69.69 -24.43 -0.85
C VAL A 80 -68.74 -23.38 -1.43
N VAL A 81 -69.32 -22.44 -2.18
CA VAL A 81 -68.65 -21.19 -2.59
C VAL A 81 -69.19 -20.04 -1.76
N ILE A 82 -68.29 -19.32 -1.08
CA ILE A 82 -68.58 -18.16 -0.23
C ILE A 82 -68.15 -16.89 -0.97
N PRO A 83 -69.07 -16.02 -1.44
CA PRO A 83 -68.72 -14.86 -2.25
C PRO A 83 -67.99 -13.79 -1.45
N ASP A 84 -67.14 -13.01 -2.13
CA ASP A 84 -66.39 -11.86 -1.60
C ASP A 84 -67.24 -10.81 -0.86
N SER A 85 -68.57 -10.80 -1.05
CA SER A 85 -69.48 -9.94 -0.27
C SER A 85 -69.48 -10.28 1.23
N VAL A 86 -69.22 -11.54 1.59
CA VAL A 86 -69.18 -12.03 2.97
C VAL A 86 -67.86 -11.63 3.63
N THR A 87 -67.90 -10.80 4.66
CA THR A 87 -66.72 -10.34 5.42
C THR A 87 -66.59 -11.01 6.78
N ARG A 88 -67.58 -11.82 7.20
CA ARG A 88 -67.55 -12.58 8.45
C ARG A 88 -68.32 -13.90 8.32
N ILE A 89 -67.68 -14.99 8.72
CA ILE A 89 -68.32 -16.28 8.97
C ILE A 89 -68.46 -16.44 10.49
N GLY A 90 -69.61 -16.92 10.96
CA GLY A 90 -69.86 -17.20 12.37
C GLY A 90 -69.35 -18.58 12.78
N ASP A 91 -69.26 -18.81 14.08
CA ASP A 91 -68.67 -20.03 14.63
C ASP A 91 -69.52 -21.28 14.30
N LEU A 92 -68.88 -22.42 14.08
CA LEU A 92 -69.49 -23.69 13.63
C LEU A 92 -70.29 -23.58 12.31
N ALA A 93 -70.14 -22.50 11.53
CA ALA A 93 -71.05 -22.20 10.41
C ALA A 93 -71.19 -23.31 9.36
N PHE A 94 -70.17 -24.14 9.12
CA PHE A 94 -70.21 -25.28 8.21
C PHE A 94 -69.76 -26.60 8.88
N ALA A 95 -69.83 -26.67 10.22
CA ALA A 95 -69.44 -27.85 10.99
C ALA A 95 -70.30 -29.09 10.65
N GLU A 96 -69.73 -30.29 10.84
CA GLU A 96 -70.42 -31.58 10.71
C GLU A 96 -71.11 -31.77 9.34
N ASN A 97 -70.37 -31.46 8.27
CA ASN A 97 -70.81 -31.65 6.88
C ASN A 97 -69.96 -32.73 6.19
N GLN A 98 -70.00 -32.79 4.86
CA GLN A 98 -69.21 -33.71 4.02
C GLN A 98 -68.40 -32.91 2.98
N LEU A 99 -68.03 -31.66 3.30
CA LEU A 99 -67.38 -30.75 2.36
C LEU A 99 -66.01 -31.31 1.95
N THR A 100 -65.80 -31.51 0.65
CA THR A 100 -64.50 -31.93 0.11
C THR A 100 -63.65 -30.75 -0.39
N ASP A 101 -64.31 -29.62 -0.64
CA ASP A 101 -63.79 -28.41 -1.28
C ASP A 101 -64.61 -27.18 -0.86
N VAL A 102 -63.96 -26.02 -0.67
CA VAL A 102 -64.55 -24.75 -0.24
C VAL A 102 -63.81 -23.56 -0.88
N GLU A 103 -64.55 -22.67 -1.54
CA GLU A 103 -64.03 -21.36 -1.97
C GLU A 103 -64.35 -20.30 -0.91
N LEU A 104 -63.32 -19.67 -0.34
CA LEU A 104 -63.43 -18.65 0.72
C LEU A 104 -63.43 -17.22 0.15
N SER A 105 -64.19 -16.33 0.78
CA SER A 105 -64.19 -14.89 0.49
C SER A 105 -62.82 -14.26 0.79
N ASN A 106 -62.29 -13.48 -0.17
CA ASN A 106 -61.01 -12.78 -0.05
C ASN A 106 -61.03 -11.63 0.99
N ASN A 107 -62.23 -11.25 1.45
CA ASN A 107 -62.46 -10.17 2.41
C ASN A 107 -62.59 -10.64 3.88
N LEU A 108 -62.28 -11.91 4.17
CA LEU A 108 -62.22 -12.43 5.55
C LEU A 108 -60.95 -11.93 6.27
N THR A 109 -61.11 -11.52 7.53
CA THR A 109 -60.00 -11.13 8.43
C THR A 109 -59.61 -12.21 9.43
N SER A 110 -60.45 -13.23 9.59
CA SER A 110 -60.26 -14.36 10.52
C SER A 110 -61.12 -15.55 10.09
N ILE A 111 -60.65 -16.77 10.37
CA ILE A 111 -61.51 -17.96 10.42
C ILE A 111 -62.00 -18.10 11.88
N GLY A 112 -63.31 -18.26 12.07
CA GLY A 112 -63.93 -18.37 13.41
C GLY A 112 -63.70 -19.73 14.08
N GLU A 113 -64.34 -19.93 15.24
CA GLU A 113 -64.29 -21.21 15.96
C GLU A 113 -65.07 -22.30 15.22
N GLY A 114 -64.47 -23.49 15.06
CA GLY A 114 -65.10 -24.70 14.53
C GLY A 114 -65.70 -24.58 13.12
N VAL A 115 -65.37 -23.56 12.33
CA VAL A 115 -66.12 -23.20 11.11
C VAL A 115 -66.25 -24.36 10.12
N PHE A 116 -65.21 -25.19 9.97
CA PHE A 116 -65.19 -26.38 9.12
C PHE A 116 -64.89 -27.68 9.89
N PHE A 117 -65.12 -27.69 11.21
CA PHE A 117 -65.00 -28.88 12.07
C PHE A 117 -65.77 -30.09 11.50
N MET A 118 -65.22 -31.30 11.59
CA MET A 118 -65.81 -32.56 11.09
C MET A 118 -66.31 -32.45 9.64
N ASN A 119 -65.36 -32.37 8.71
CA ASN A 119 -65.60 -32.32 7.26
C ASN A 119 -64.63 -33.26 6.53
N LYS A 120 -64.49 -33.10 5.20
CA LYS A 120 -63.65 -33.93 4.34
C LYS A 120 -62.75 -33.10 3.44
N LEU A 121 -62.39 -31.89 3.89
CA LEU A 121 -61.62 -30.95 3.10
C LEU A 121 -60.26 -31.57 2.80
N THR A 122 -59.95 -31.75 1.52
CA THR A 122 -58.68 -32.36 1.09
C THR A 122 -57.56 -31.33 0.96
N ASN A 123 -57.94 -30.07 0.78
CA ASN A 123 -57.09 -28.90 0.63
C ASN A 123 -57.87 -27.64 1.07
N ILE A 124 -57.17 -26.56 1.44
CA ILE A 124 -57.77 -25.24 1.66
C ILE A 124 -56.78 -24.10 1.36
N GLU A 125 -57.26 -23.05 0.71
CA GLU A 125 -56.54 -21.77 0.53
C GLU A 125 -57.15 -20.70 1.43
N ILE A 126 -56.37 -20.23 2.41
CA ILE A 126 -56.83 -19.24 3.39
C ILE A 126 -56.46 -17.82 2.91
N PRO A 127 -57.41 -16.88 2.78
CA PRO A 127 -57.17 -15.54 2.24
C PRO A 127 -56.07 -14.74 2.95
N ASP A 128 -55.21 -14.06 2.19
CA ASP A 128 -54.06 -13.27 2.70
C ASP A 128 -54.41 -12.16 3.72
N ASN A 129 -55.68 -11.79 3.85
CA ASN A 129 -56.17 -10.83 4.85
C ASN A 129 -56.43 -11.46 6.23
N VAL A 130 -56.46 -12.79 6.34
CA VAL A 130 -56.69 -13.52 7.59
C VAL A 130 -55.48 -13.39 8.53
N THR A 131 -55.71 -12.88 9.73
CA THR A 131 -54.68 -12.75 10.79
C THR A 131 -54.81 -13.80 11.89
N GLN A 132 -55.94 -14.51 11.98
CA GLN A 132 -56.18 -15.54 12.98
C GLN A 132 -57.02 -16.69 12.40
N ILE A 133 -56.65 -17.92 12.77
CA ILE A 133 -57.43 -19.14 12.56
C ILE A 133 -57.92 -19.61 13.94
N GLY A 134 -59.23 -19.77 14.10
CA GLY A 134 -59.88 -20.03 15.37
C GLY A 134 -59.76 -21.45 15.91
N LEU A 135 -60.20 -21.61 17.17
CA LEU A 135 -60.30 -22.87 17.90
C LEU A 135 -61.08 -23.92 17.08
N TYR A 136 -60.59 -25.15 16.97
CA TYR A 136 -61.21 -26.25 16.18
C TYR A 136 -61.47 -25.96 14.68
N ALA A 137 -60.95 -24.87 14.09
CA ALA A 137 -61.43 -24.34 12.79
C ALA A 137 -61.49 -25.36 11.64
N PHE A 138 -60.53 -26.29 11.58
CA PHE A 138 -60.45 -27.40 10.62
C PHE A 138 -60.17 -28.76 11.30
N LEU A 139 -60.51 -28.92 12.59
CA LEU A 139 -60.41 -30.21 13.30
C LEU A 139 -61.22 -31.29 12.56
N ASP A 140 -60.69 -32.51 12.51
CA ASP A 140 -61.29 -33.70 11.89
C ASP A 140 -61.65 -33.47 10.41
N ASN A 141 -60.62 -33.44 9.58
CA ASN A 141 -60.73 -33.26 8.13
C ASN A 141 -59.76 -34.19 7.37
N GLU A 142 -59.73 -34.09 6.05
CA GLU A 142 -58.85 -34.90 5.19
C GLU A 142 -57.70 -34.05 4.61
N LEU A 143 -57.30 -32.96 5.28
CA LEU A 143 -56.42 -31.94 4.68
C LEU A 143 -55.03 -32.50 4.44
N SER A 144 -54.67 -32.63 3.17
CA SER A 144 -53.33 -32.99 2.69
C SER A 144 -52.43 -31.77 2.44
N THR A 145 -53.05 -30.60 2.20
CA THR A 145 -52.38 -29.32 1.94
C THR A 145 -53.19 -28.15 2.51
N VAL A 146 -52.49 -27.15 3.06
CA VAL A 146 -53.06 -25.89 3.55
C VAL A 146 -52.17 -24.76 3.06
N LYS A 147 -52.73 -23.76 2.39
CA LYS A 147 -52.04 -22.48 2.15
C LYS A 147 -52.39 -21.50 3.27
N LEU A 148 -51.44 -21.22 4.16
CA LEU A 148 -51.57 -20.22 5.21
C LEU A 148 -51.35 -18.80 4.66
N PRO A 149 -52.00 -17.77 5.22
CA PRO A 149 -51.90 -16.39 4.75
C PRO A 149 -50.64 -15.70 5.28
N ASN A 150 -50.04 -14.82 4.48
CA ASN A 150 -48.76 -14.16 4.80
C ASN A 150 -48.82 -13.23 6.04
N ARG A 151 -50.01 -12.95 6.55
CA ARG A 151 -50.28 -12.02 7.67
C ARG A 151 -50.75 -12.73 8.95
N LEU A 152 -50.73 -14.06 8.99
CA LEU A 152 -51.18 -14.85 10.13
C LEU A 152 -50.39 -14.54 11.40
N LYS A 153 -51.08 -14.35 12.52
CA LYS A 153 -50.49 -14.15 13.85
C LYS A 153 -50.76 -15.30 14.81
N ILE A 154 -51.97 -15.87 14.74
CA ILE A 154 -52.45 -16.86 15.68
C ILE A 154 -53.04 -18.04 14.91
N ILE A 155 -52.57 -19.24 15.22
CA ILE A 155 -53.29 -20.50 15.00
C ILE A 155 -53.75 -20.94 16.40
N SER A 156 -55.05 -20.88 16.65
CA SER A 156 -55.63 -21.25 17.95
C SER A 156 -55.62 -22.77 18.17
N ASP A 157 -56.03 -23.17 19.36
CA ASP A 157 -55.99 -24.57 19.80
C ASP A 157 -56.81 -25.48 18.87
N TYR A 158 -56.33 -26.70 18.68
CA TYR A 158 -56.94 -27.75 17.86
C TYR A 158 -57.24 -27.38 16.39
N ALA A 159 -56.69 -26.27 15.87
CA ALA A 159 -57.14 -25.68 14.60
C ALA A 159 -57.00 -26.59 13.36
N PHE A 160 -56.00 -27.47 13.33
CA PHE A 160 -55.75 -28.45 12.25
C PHE A 160 -55.54 -29.88 12.78
N THR A 161 -56.00 -30.20 13.99
CA THR A 161 -55.91 -31.57 14.55
C THR A 161 -56.67 -32.58 13.70
N GLY A 162 -56.24 -33.84 13.67
CA GLY A 162 -56.98 -34.91 12.97
C GLY A 162 -57.04 -34.70 11.47
N ASN A 163 -55.86 -34.56 10.84
CA ASN A 163 -55.71 -34.24 9.42
C ASN A 163 -54.58 -35.07 8.76
N GLN A 164 -54.26 -34.80 7.49
CA GLN A 164 -53.35 -35.61 6.67
C GLN A 164 -52.15 -34.80 6.15
N LEU A 165 -51.76 -33.73 6.86
CA LEU A 165 -50.70 -32.82 6.40
C LEU A 165 -49.34 -33.52 6.45
N LEU A 166 -48.69 -33.64 5.30
CA LEU A 166 -47.32 -34.16 5.17
C LEU A 166 -46.26 -33.07 5.44
N SER A 167 -46.62 -31.80 5.18
CA SER A 167 -45.80 -30.62 5.46
C SER A 167 -46.70 -29.39 5.65
N ILE A 168 -46.18 -28.37 6.33
CA ILE A 168 -46.82 -27.06 6.49
C ILE A 168 -45.75 -25.96 6.44
N GLU A 169 -46.01 -24.88 5.68
CA GLU A 169 -45.15 -23.69 5.66
C GLU A 169 -45.72 -22.66 6.64
N LEU A 170 -45.12 -22.53 7.83
CA LEU A 170 -45.54 -21.58 8.84
C LEU A 170 -45.04 -20.17 8.46
N PRO A 171 -45.93 -19.16 8.29
CA PRO A 171 -45.52 -17.84 7.82
C PRO A 171 -44.66 -17.11 8.86
N ALA A 172 -43.64 -16.38 8.42
CA ALA A 172 -42.69 -15.64 9.26
C ALA A 172 -43.30 -14.45 10.04
N THR A 173 -44.62 -14.31 10.02
CA THR A 173 -45.40 -13.37 10.83
C THR A 173 -46.05 -14.03 12.06
N LEU A 174 -46.12 -15.38 12.12
CA LEU A 174 -46.80 -16.16 13.15
C LEU A 174 -46.17 -15.97 14.54
N GLU A 175 -46.97 -15.67 15.56
CA GLU A 175 -46.53 -15.39 16.93
C GLU A 175 -46.91 -16.50 17.93
N THR A 176 -48.08 -17.13 17.72
CA THR A 176 -48.66 -18.13 18.63
C THR A 176 -49.20 -19.35 17.89
N LEU A 177 -48.85 -20.53 18.40
CA LEU A 177 -49.44 -21.83 18.08
C LEU A 177 -50.19 -22.36 19.32
N GLY A 178 -51.46 -22.76 19.16
CA GLY A 178 -52.30 -23.27 20.26
C GLY A 178 -52.00 -24.71 20.68
N GLU A 179 -52.72 -25.17 21.70
CA GLU A 179 -52.73 -26.56 22.17
C GLU A 179 -53.21 -27.49 21.04
N MET A 180 -52.53 -28.62 20.83
CA MET A 180 -52.82 -29.63 19.79
C MET A 180 -52.96 -29.09 18.34
N ALA A 181 -52.53 -27.86 18.04
CA ALA A 181 -52.87 -27.13 16.82
C ALA A 181 -52.59 -27.88 15.49
N PHE A 182 -51.55 -28.72 15.45
CA PHE A 182 -51.20 -29.63 14.35
C PHE A 182 -51.01 -31.09 14.84
N SER A 183 -51.62 -31.47 15.96
CA SER A 183 -51.61 -32.84 16.47
C SER A 183 -52.33 -33.81 15.52
N GLU A 184 -52.03 -35.10 15.60
CA GLU A 184 -52.68 -36.15 14.78
C GLU A 184 -52.64 -35.82 13.28
N ASN A 185 -51.42 -35.71 12.76
CA ASN A 185 -51.12 -35.39 11.36
C ASN A 185 -49.98 -36.28 10.83
N GLN A 186 -49.42 -35.96 9.65
CA GLN A 186 -48.40 -36.77 8.98
C GLN A 186 -47.11 -35.98 8.71
N LEU A 187 -46.85 -34.90 9.47
CA LEU A 187 -45.78 -33.95 9.19
C LEU A 187 -44.41 -34.65 9.29
N THR A 188 -43.63 -34.67 8.22
CA THR A 188 -42.30 -35.32 8.22
C THR A 188 -41.15 -34.41 8.64
N SER A 189 -41.36 -33.10 8.59
CA SER A 189 -40.38 -32.05 8.88
C SER A 189 -41.07 -30.72 9.21
N LEU A 190 -40.50 -29.93 10.11
CA LEU A 190 -41.07 -28.66 10.58
C LEU A 190 -39.97 -27.60 10.80
N GLU A 191 -40.13 -26.42 10.19
CA GLU A 191 -39.41 -25.21 10.59
C GLU A 191 -40.37 -24.30 11.37
N ILE A 192 -40.01 -23.95 12.60
CA ILE A 192 -40.77 -23.03 13.45
C ILE A 192 -40.14 -21.62 13.28
N PRO A 193 -40.88 -20.62 12.76
CA PRO A 193 -40.28 -19.33 12.45
C PRO A 193 -39.89 -18.56 13.72
N PRO A 194 -38.79 -17.78 13.74
CA PRO A 194 -38.32 -17.05 14.93
C PRO A 194 -39.26 -15.96 15.47
N SER A 195 -40.38 -15.70 14.81
CA SER A 195 -41.48 -14.87 15.31
C SER A 195 -42.35 -15.57 16.35
N VAL A 196 -42.35 -16.92 16.38
CA VAL A 196 -43.13 -17.70 17.35
C VAL A 196 -42.52 -17.56 18.73
N THR A 197 -43.33 -17.14 19.69
CA THR A 197 -42.94 -16.95 21.10
C THR A 197 -43.74 -17.84 22.06
N SER A 198 -44.79 -18.49 21.57
CA SER A 198 -45.64 -19.40 22.35
C SER A 198 -46.11 -20.58 21.49
N ILE A 199 -45.97 -21.78 22.04
CA ILE A 199 -46.41 -23.05 21.46
C ILE A 199 -47.18 -23.80 22.55
N GLY A 200 -48.46 -24.10 22.31
CA GLY A 200 -49.30 -24.81 23.27
C GLY A 200 -48.87 -26.26 23.51
N PRO A 201 -49.39 -26.91 24.57
CA PRO A 201 -49.19 -28.33 24.80
C PRO A 201 -49.59 -29.18 23.59
N TYR A 202 -48.90 -30.29 23.35
CA TYR A 202 -49.20 -31.28 22.30
C TYR A 202 -49.28 -30.72 20.87
N ALA A 203 -48.79 -29.50 20.60
CA ALA A 203 -49.04 -28.77 19.35
C ALA A 203 -48.62 -29.53 18.07
N PHE A 204 -47.63 -30.41 18.15
CA PHE A 204 -47.16 -31.27 17.05
C PHE A 204 -47.11 -32.76 17.45
N ALA A 205 -47.92 -33.18 18.43
CA ALA A 205 -47.98 -34.57 18.87
C ALA A 205 -48.56 -35.51 17.79
N THR A 206 -48.23 -36.81 17.84
CA THR A 206 -48.71 -37.84 16.89
C THR A 206 -48.53 -37.40 15.43
N ASN A 207 -47.27 -37.37 15.02
CA ASN A 207 -46.80 -36.94 13.71
C ASN A 207 -45.62 -37.80 13.23
N GLN A 208 -45.00 -37.44 12.11
CA GLN A 208 -43.92 -38.22 11.49
C GLN A 208 -42.57 -37.48 11.48
N LEU A 209 -42.38 -36.51 12.38
CA LEU A 209 -41.26 -35.56 12.32
C LEU A 209 -39.93 -36.29 12.49
N LEU A 210 -39.07 -36.20 11.47
CA LEU A 210 -37.70 -36.75 11.50
C LEU A 210 -36.70 -35.75 12.10
N ASN A 211 -37.01 -34.46 12.00
CA ASN A 211 -36.22 -33.35 12.52
C ASN A 211 -37.12 -32.12 12.77
N VAL A 212 -36.73 -31.30 13.75
CA VAL A 212 -37.33 -30.01 14.09
C VAL A 212 -36.20 -29.03 14.41
N SER A 213 -36.34 -27.77 13.99
CA SER A 213 -35.49 -26.66 14.45
C SER A 213 -36.27 -25.79 15.45
N ILE A 214 -35.74 -25.65 16.67
CA ILE A 214 -36.35 -24.86 17.75
C ILE A 214 -35.70 -23.46 17.75
N PRO A 215 -36.45 -22.36 17.52
CA PRO A 215 -35.89 -21.02 17.51
C PRO A 215 -35.56 -20.49 18.91
N LEU A 216 -34.58 -19.58 19.01
CA LEU A 216 -34.11 -19.00 20.27
C LEU A 216 -35.17 -18.18 21.04
N SER A 217 -36.29 -17.85 20.40
CA SER A 217 -37.46 -17.22 21.01
C SER A 217 -38.20 -18.16 22.00
N ILE A 218 -38.01 -19.48 21.88
CA ILE A 218 -38.65 -20.47 22.75
C ILE A 218 -37.84 -20.64 24.04
N THR A 219 -38.50 -20.37 25.17
CA THR A 219 -37.91 -20.45 26.52
C THR A 219 -38.41 -21.65 27.34
N SER A 220 -39.48 -22.31 26.91
CA SER A 220 -40.02 -23.52 27.52
C SER A 220 -40.56 -24.44 26.44
N LEU A 221 -40.29 -25.73 26.56
CA LEU A 221 -40.90 -26.76 25.73
C LEU A 221 -42.10 -27.33 26.50
N THR A 222 -43.29 -27.14 25.96
CA THR A 222 -44.57 -27.43 26.63
C THR A 222 -44.90 -28.91 26.69
N GLU A 223 -45.88 -29.28 27.54
CA GLU A 223 -46.27 -30.68 27.73
C GLU A 223 -46.60 -31.35 26.39
N GLY A 224 -45.99 -32.51 26.10
CA GLY A 224 -46.27 -33.30 24.90
C GLY A 224 -45.92 -32.65 23.55
N VAL A 225 -45.24 -31.50 23.50
CA VAL A 225 -45.14 -30.66 22.28
C VAL A 225 -44.66 -31.39 21.01
N PHE A 226 -43.77 -32.39 21.13
CA PHE A 226 -43.33 -33.28 20.05
C PHE A 226 -43.48 -34.78 20.41
N LEU A 227 -44.46 -35.14 21.25
CA LEU A 227 -44.82 -36.52 21.60
C LEU A 227 -45.16 -37.35 20.35
N ASP A 228 -44.89 -38.66 20.36
CA ASP A 228 -45.27 -39.61 19.30
C ASP A 228 -44.82 -39.12 17.91
N ASN A 229 -43.50 -39.15 17.71
CA ASN A 229 -42.83 -38.65 16.52
C ASN A 229 -41.61 -39.52 16.20
N GLN A 230 -40.83 -39.16 15.18
CA GLN A 230 -39.80 -40.02 14.61
C GLN A 230 -38.39 -39.40 14.72
N LEU A 231 -38.20 -38.46 15.66
CA LEU A 231 -36.97 -37.67 15.82
C LEU A 231 -35.81 -38.57 16.23
N THR A 232 -34.72 -38.58 15.46
CA THR A 232 -33.50 -39.36 15.78
C THR A 232 -32.47 -38.58 16.60
N SER A 233 -32.60 -37.25 16.60
CA SER A 233 -31.71 -36.27 17.24
C SER A 233 -32.45 -34.94 17.41
N ILE A 234 -32.13 -34.17 18.46
CA ILE A 234 -32.65 -32.80 18.66
C ILE A 234 -31.54 -31.87 19.18
N GLU A 235 -31.47 -30.65 18.65
CA GLU A 235 -30.64 -29.56 19.17
C GLU A 235 -31.54 -28.67 20.06
N ILE A 236 -31.37 -28.74 21.39
CA ILE A 236 -32.13 -27.91 22.33
C ILE A 236 -31.38 -26.59 22.52
N PRO A 237 -31.98 -25.43 22.20
CA PRO A 237 -31.27 -24.15 22.28
C PRO A 237 -31.08 -23.68 23.73
N ASN A 238 -29.99 -22.94 23.97
CA ASN A 238 -29.68 -22.33 25.26
C ASN A 238 -30.73 -21.32 25.78
N SER A 239 -31.76 -21.00 25.00
CA SER A 239 -32.92 -20.21 25.45
C SER A 239 -33.88 -21.00 26.36
N VAL A 240 -33.92 -22.33 26.24
CA VAL A 240 -34.84 -23.21 26.97
C VAL A 240 -34.43 -23.33 28.44
N THR A 241 -35.37 -23.08 29.34
CA THR A 241 -35.22 -23.23 30.79
C THR A 241 -36.04 -24.37 31.38
N ASN A 242 -37.05 -24.88 30.66
CA ASN A 242 -37.90 -25.99 31.10
C ASN A 242 -38.18 -26.95 29.93
N ILE A 243 -38.09 -28.25 30.19
CA ILE A 243 -38.51 -29.31 29.26
C ILE A 243 -39.70 -30.03 29.91
N GLY A 244 -40.89 -29.76 29.37
CA GLY A 244 -42.16 -30.20 29.90
C GLY A 244 -42.38 -31.71 29.83
N ARG A 245 -43.33 -32.19 30.62
CA ARG A 245 -43.77 -33.58 30.66
C ARG A 245 -44.10 -34.08 29.24
N TRP A 246 -43.72 -35.30 28.89
CA TRP A 246 -43.92 -35.89 27.56
C TRP A 246 -43.34 -35.11 26.35
N ALA A 247 -42.60 -34.00 26.52
CA ALA A 247 -42.25 -33.07 25.43
C ALA A 247 -41.57 -33.70 24.20
N PHE A 248 -40.79 -34.76 24.39
CA PHE A 248 -40.19 -35.61 23.35
C PHE A 248 -40.44 -37.11 23.62
N GLY A 249 -41.53 -37.45 24.30
CA GLY A 249 -41.89 -38.85 24.54
C GLY A 249 -42.19 -39.60 23.23
N GLU A 250 -42.05 -40.93 23.23
CA GLU A 250 -42.40 -41.81 22.10
C GLU A 250 -41.73 -41.35 20.79
N ASN A 251 -40.40 -41.38 20.80
CA ASN A 251 -39.54 -40.88 19.73
C ASN A 251 -38.34 -41.83 19.47
N ARG A 252 -37.37 -41.42 18.66
CA ARG A 252 -36.21 -42.25 18.27
C ARG A 252 -34.86 -41.64 18.67
N LEU A 253 -34.84 -40.74 19.66
CA LEU A 253 -33.65 -40.00 20.04
C LEU A 253 -32.58 -40.98 20.54
N SER A 254 -31.44 -41.02 19.86
CA SER A 254 -30.33 -41.94 20.17
C SER A 254 -29.35 -41.37 21.20
N SER A 255 -29.20 -40.04 21.21
CA SER A 255 -28.47 -39.30 22.23
C SER A 255 -29.03 -37.89 22.40
N LEU A 256 -28.74 -37.29 23.55
CA LEU A 256 -29.25 -35.98 23.96
C LEU A 256 -28.16 -35.17 24.67
N GLU A 257 -28.18 -33.86 24.49
CA GLU A 257 -27.45 -32.88 25.30
C GLU A 257 -28.44 -31.87 25.87
N ILE A 258 -28.50 -31.77 27.21
CA ILE A 258 -29.38 -30.85 27.94
C ILE A 258 -28.57 -29.58 28.28
N PRO A 259 -28.94 -28.41 27.72
CA PRO A 259 -28.21 -27.16 27.92
C PRO A 259 -28.12 -26.73 29.39
N LYS A 260 -27.05 -26.00 29.73
CA LYS A 260 -26.80 -25.54 31.12
C LYS A 260 -27.88 -24.60 31.69
N ASN A 261 -28.70 -24.00 30.83
CA ASN A 261 -29.79 -23.11 31.22
C ASN A 261 -31.10 -23.85 31.56
N VAL A 262 -31.19 -25.17 31.28
CA VAL A 262 -32.37 -25.98 31.63
C VAL A 262 -32.41 -26.21 33.15
N ILE A 263 -33.43 -25.65 33.79
CA ILE A 263 -33.68 -25.73 35.23
C ILE A 263 -34.35 -27.06 35.57
N THR A 264 -35.28 -27.53 34.74
CA THR A 264 -36.07 -28.74 34.99
C THR A 264 -36.32 -29.55 33.71
N VAL A 265 -36.27 -30.87 33.84
CA VAL A 265 -36.79 -31.87 32.89
C VAL A 265 -37.86 -32.67 33.63
N GLU A 266 -39.10 -32.60 33.14
CA GLU A 266 -40.27 -33.16 33.81
C GLU A 266 -40.50 -34.66 33.52
N ASP A 267 -41.50 -35.25 34.19
CA ASP A 267 -41.84 -36.68 34.07
C ASP A 267 -42.11 -37.08 32.61
N ASN A 268 -41.55 -38.21 32.19
CA ASN A 268 -41.74 -38.77 30.85
C ASN A 268 -41.30 -37.84 29.69
N ALA A 269 -40.59 -36.74 29.95
CA ALA A 269 -40.14 -35.78 28.94
C ALA A 269 -39.38 -36.43 27.76
N PHE A 270 -38.64 -37.52 28.01
CA PHE A 270 -37.98 -38.35 27.00
C PHE A 270 -38.35 -39.84 27.15
N ASN A 271 -39.57 -40.16 27.59
CA ASN A 271 -40.02 -41.56 27.72
C ASN A 271 -40.03 -42.27 26.36
N ASP A 272 -39.77 -43.59 26.35
CA ASP A 272 -39.82 -44.48 25.17
C ASP A 272 -39.09 -43.87 23.96
N ASN A 273 -37.76 -43.83 24.11
CA ASN A 273 -36.80 -43.33 23.15
C ASN A 273 -35.64 -44.33 23.04
N GLN A 274 -34.61 -43.99 22.25
CA GLN A 274 -33.47 -44.88 21.98
C GLN A 274 -32.18 -44.39 22.67
N LEU A 275 -32.32 -43.62 23.76
CA LEU A 275 -31.20 -42.90 24.37
C LEU A 275 -30.23 -43.88 25.04
N ILE A 276 -29.07 -44.07 24.42
CA ILE A 276 -27.90 -44.71 25.05
C ILE A 276 -26.99 -43.68 25.76
N LYS A 277 -27.19 -42.39 25.48
CA LYS A 277 -26.35 -41.30 25.99
C LYS A 277 -27.14 -40.01 26.23
N VAL A 278 -27.16 -39.54 27.46
CA VAL A 278 -27.66 -38.21 27.84
C VAL A 278 -26.52 -37.42 28.47
N LYS A 279 -26.23 -36.21 28.01
CA LYS A 279 -25.38 -35.24 28.73
C LYS A 279 -26.26 -34.22 29.44
N VAL A 280 -25.91 -33.87 30.67
CA VAL A 280 -26.53 -32.78 31.45
C VAL A 280 -25.45 -31.76 31.80
N LEU A 281 -25.47 -30.59 31.15
CA LEU A 281 -24.35 -29.63 31.22
C LEU A 281 -24.34 -28.79 32.52
N SER A 282 -25.42 -28.78 33.30
CA SER A 282 -25.52 -28.07 34.58
C SER A 282 -25.48 -29.02 35.78
N ASP A 283 -24.91 -28.56 36.89
CA ASP A 283 -24.90 -29.28 38.17
C ASP A 283 -26.30 -29.38 38.82
N THR A 284 -27.22 -28.50 38.42
CA THR A 284 -28.46 -28.19 39.16
C THR A 284 -29.75 -28.50 38.40
N THR A 285 -29.70 -28.98 37.15
CA THR A 285 -30.90 -29.34 36.38
C THR A 285 -31.70 -30.41 37.12
N ILE A 286 -32.93 -30.11 37.50
CA ILE A 286 -33.84 -31.03 38.19
C ILE A 286 -34.35 -32.04 37.17
N LEU A 287 -34.10 -33.33 37.41
CA LEU A 287 -34.61 -34.43 36.59
C LEU A 287 -35.70 -35.15 37.39
N LEU A 288 -36.96 -35.11 36.92
CA LEU A 288 -38.08 -35.77 37.59
C LEU A 288 -38.13 -37.27 37.28
N GLU A 289 -38.86 -38.03 38.11
CA GLU A 289 -38.79 -39.49 38.24
C GLU A 289 -38.72 -40.23 36.89
N ASP A 290 -39.71 -39.98 36.03
CA ASP A 290 -39.85 -40.69 34.75
C ASP A 290 -39.13 -40.03 33.56
N ALA A 291 -38.26 -39.03 33.78
CA ALA A 291 -37.69 -38.20 32.69
C ALA A 291 -37.11 -39.01 31.51
N PHE A 292 -36.44 -40.14 31.78
CA PHE A 292 -35.86 -41.04 30.75
C PHE A 292 -36.43 -42.48 30.81
N LYS A 293 -37.67 -42.64 31.29
CA LYS A 293 -38.37 -43.94 31.38
C LYS A 293 -38.40 -44.67 30.01
N ALA A 294 -38.43 -46.00 30.03
CA ALA A 294 -38.50 -46.87 28.84
C ALA A 294 -37.39 -46.71 27.76
N ASN A 295 -36.28 -46.03 28.07
CA ASN A 295 -35.08 -46.01 27.22
C ASN A 295 -34.24 -47.31 27.38
N PRO A 296 -33.23 -47.54 26.50
CA PRO A 296 -32.27 -48.64 26.64
C PRO A 296 -31.67 -48.76 28.05
N ILE A 297 -31.53 -50.01 28.52
CA ILE A 297 -31.04 -50.32 29.88
C ILE A 297 -29.55 -49.95 30.10
N ASP A 298 -28.81 -49.75 29.01
CA ASP A 298 -27.43 -49.31 28.95
C ASP A 298 -27.27 -47.79 28.76
N LEU A 299 -28.33 -46.99 29.01
CA LEU A 299 -28.27 -45.53 29.07
C LEU A 299 -27.22 -45.04 30.09
N THR A 300 -26.18 -44.39 29.57
CA THR A 300 -25.22 -43.61 30.37
C THR A 300 -25.60 -42.13 30.42
N ILE A 301 -25.79 -41.64 31.64
CA ILE A 301 -25.96 -40.22 31.95
C ILE A 301 -24.59 -39.61 32.24
N TYR A 302 -24.23 -38.58 31.48
CA TYR A 302 -23.02 -37.80 31.64
C TYR A 302 -23.35 -36.51 32.39
N GLY A 303 -22.67 -36.26 33.51
CA GLY A 303 -22.85 -35.03 34.29
C GLY A 303 -21.62 -34.72 35.14
N HIS A 304 -21.73 -33.69 35.98
CA HIS A 304 -20.64 -33.29 36.88
C HIS A 304 -20.68 -34.06 38.20
N ASN A 305 -19.56 -34.10 38.92
CA ASN A 305 -19.49 -34.74 40.23
C ASN A 305 -20.39 -34.00 41.26
N ALA A 306 -21.09 -34.74 42.12
CA ALA A 306 -22.10 -34.24 43.06
C ALA A 306 -23.29 -33.47 42.44
N SER A 307 -23.52 -33.61 41.12
CA SER A 307 -24.66 -32.99 40.42
C SER A 307 -26.02 -33.68 40.71
N THR A 308 -27.10 -32.98 40.41
CA THR A 308 -28.46 -33.55 40.32
C THR A 308 -28.53 -34.72 39.33
N ALA A 309 -27.79 -34.67 38.23
CA ALA A 309 -27.71 -35.75 37.25
C ALA A 309 -27.06 -37.03 37.82
N GLN A 310 -26.01 -36.88 38.65
CA GLN A 310 -25.39 -38.01 39.36
C GLN A 310 -26.35 -38.62 40.39
N ALA A 311 -27.10 -37.78 41.11
CA ALA A 311 -28.11 -38.23 42.07
C ALA A 311 -29.26 -38.98 41.38
N TYR A 312 -29.78 -38.45 40.27
CA TYR A 312 -30.81 -39.09 39.45
C TYR A 312 -30.35 -40.45 38.91
N ALA A 313 -29.16 -40.52 38.27
CA ALA A 313 -28.63 -41.75 37.73
C ALA A 313 -28.46 -42.84 38.81
N SER A 314 -28.00 -42.44 40.01
CA SER A 314 -27.87 -43.32 41.16
C SER A 314 -29.22 -43.79 41.72
N GLN A 315 -30.25 -42.94 41.69
CA GLN A 315 -31.59 -43.25 42.19
C GLN A 315 -32.35 -44.22 41.27
N TYR A 316 -32.21 -44.07 39.95
CA TYR A 316 -32.95 -44.85 38.95
C TYR A 316 -32.10 -45.95 38.27
N ASN A 317 -30.89 -46.22 38.79
CA ASN A 317 -29.99 -47.28 38.32
C ASN A 317 -29.60 -47.13 36.83
N HIS A 318 -29.33 -45.90 36.39
CA HIS A 318 -28.64 -45.64 35.13
C HIS A 318 -27.12 -45.71 35.32
N LEU A 319 -26.37 -45.90 34.23
CA LEU A 319 -24.93 -45.70 34.27
C LEU A 319 -24.64 -44.20 34.42
N PHE A 320 -23.60 -43.85 35.19
CA PHE A 320 -23.14 -42.47 35.33
C PHE A 320 -21.66 -42.35 34.99
N GLU A 321 -21.33 -41.44 34.09
CA GLU A 321 -19.95 -41.06 33.75
C GLU A 321 -19.75 -39.55 33.94
N LEU A 322 -18.54 -39.14 34.27
CA LEU A 322 -18.22 -37.73 34.46
C LEU A 322 -18.08 -37.02 33.12
N LEU A 323 -18.70 -35.84 32.99
CA LEU A 323 -18.39 -34.91 31.92
C LEU A 323 -16.92 -34.50 32.05
N THR A 324 -16.14 -34.87 31.04
CA THR A 324 -14.70 -34.65 30.99
C THR A 324 -14.26 -34.14 29.64
N TYR A 325 -13.19 -33.36 29.67
CA TYR A 325 -12.70 -32.52 28.60
C TYR A 325 -11.21 -32.78 28.34
N LYS A 326 -10.72 -32.37 27.18
CA LYS A 326 -9.34 -32.59 26.74
C LYS A 326 -8.55 -31.29 26.67
N VAL A 327 -7.24 -31.39 26.85
CA VAL A 327 -6.29 -30.40 26.33
C VAL A 327 -5.74 -30.96 25.01
N ILE A 328 -6.05 -30.29 23.91
CA ILE A 328 -5.72 -30.71 22.54
C ILE A 328 -4.62 -29.79 22.01
N TYR A 329 -3.58 -30.35 21.40
CA TYR A 329 -2.47 -29.56 20.84
C TYR A 329 -2.59 -29.48 19.31
N ASN A 330 -2.40 -28.28 18.77
CA ASN A 330 -2.44 -27.99 17.34
C ASN A 330 -1.09 -27.41 16.89
N ASP A 331 -0.48 -27.98 15.83
CA ASP A 331 0.86 -27.60 15.39
C ASP A 331 0.98 -26.18 14.79
N ASN A 332 -0.17 -25.54 14.52
CA ASN A 332 -0.31 -24.20 13.99
C ASN A 332 0.54 -23.94 12.72
N GLY A 333 0.49 -24.88 11.77
CA GLY A 333 1.22 -24.80 10.51
C GLY A 333 2.70 -25.14 10.67
N SER A 334 3.01 -26.17 11.44
CA SER A 334 4.32 -26.80 11.45
C SER A 334 4.58 -27.56 10.15
N VAL A 335 5.84 -27.78 9.79
CA VAL A 335 6.21 -28.55 8.58
C VAL A 335 6.74 -29.95 8.88
N ARG A 336 7.08 -30.23 10.16
CA ARG A 336 7.66 -31.49 10.65
C ARG A 336 7.41 -31.66 12.14
N GLY A 337 7.63 -32.87 12.64
CA GLY A 337 7.38 -33.24 14.03
C GLY A 337 6.00 -33.88 14.21
N ASN A 338 5.57 -34.01 15.46
CA ASN A 338 4.21 -34.44 15.82
C ASN A 338 3.68 -33.54 16.93
N ILE A 339 2.36 -33.35 17.00
CA ILE A 339 1.74 -32.69 18.16
C ILE A 339 1.98 -33.52 19.43
N PRO A 340 2.22 -32.88 20.59
CA PRO A 340 2.08 -33.56 21.88
C PRO A 340 0.66 -34.08 22.06
N VAL A 341 0.53 -35.19 22.80
CA VAL A 341 -0.78 -35.78 23.13
C VAL A 341 -0.88 -35.84 24.64
N ASP A 342 -1.86 -35.11 25.19
CA ASP A 342 -2.29 -35.30 26.56
C ASP A 342 -3.21 -36.53 26.63
N PRO A 343 -2.84 -37.59 27.38
CA PRO A 343 -3.68 -38.77 27.51
C PRO A 343 -4.80 -38.61 28.55
N ASN A 344 -4.84 -37.49 29.29
CA ASN A 344 -5.75 -37.28 30.39
C ASN A 344 -7.12 -36.74 29.93
N MET A 345 -8.14 -37.04 30.72
CA MET A 345 -9.49 -36.49 30.62
C MET A 345 -9.77 -35.70 31.90
N TYR A 346 -10.18 -34.44 31.77
CA TYR A 346 -10.27 -33.47 32.87
C TYR A 346 -11.72 -33.11 33.20
N GLU A 347 -12.12 -33.15 34.47
CA GLU A 347 -13.39 -32.55 34.91
C GLU A 347 -13.29 -31.01 34.85
N ARG A 348 -14.42 -30.29 34.71
CA ARG A 348 -14.42 -28.81 34.70
C ARG A 348 -13.81 -28.23 35.98
N ASN A 349 -13.05 -27.16 35.83
CA ASN A 349 -12.29 -26.48 36.88
C ASN A 349 -11.19 -27.36 37.53
N THR A 350 -10.80 -28.48 36.91
CA THR A 350 -9.57 -29.20 37.26
C THR A 350 -8.37 -28.66 36.47
N LYS A 351 -7.16 -29.06 36.89
CA LYS A 351 -5.91 -28.45 36.42
C LYS A 351 -5.11 -29.38 35.52
N ALA A 352 -4.77 -28.89 34.33
CA ALA A 352 -3.86 -29.54 33.39
C ALA A 352 -2.48 -28.86 33.41
N THR A 353 -1.45 -29.58 32.95
CA THR A 353 -0.10 -29.04 32.77
C THR A 353 0.22 -28.95 31.28
N VAL A 354 0.64 -27.77 30.83
CA VAL A 354 0.94 -27.49 29.42
C VAL A 354 2.19 -28.25 28.98
N LEU A 355 2.04 -29.14 28.00
CA LEU A 355 3.11 -30.00 27.51
C LEU A 355 4.19 -29.22 26.74
N ASP A 356 5.43 -29.69 26.84
CA ASP A 356 6.54 -29.22 26.00
C ASP A 356 6.38 -29.66 24.53
N ASN A 357 7.22 -29.12 23.64
CA ASN A 357 7.36 -29.54 22.25
C ASN A 357 8.06 -30.92 22.11
N VAL A 358 7.60 -31.91 22.88
CA VAL A 358 8.18 -33.28 22.98
C VAL A 358 8.17 -33.99 21.62
N GLY A 359 7.19 -33.69 20.76
CA GLY A 359 7.09 -34.23 19.41
C GLY A 359 7.97 -33.53 18.36
N ALA A 360 8.81 -32.56 18.78
CA ALA A 360 9.76 -31.82 17.95
C ALA A 360 9.13 -31.16 16.71
N LEU A 361 8.07 -30.37 16.92
CA LEU A 361 7.50 -29.51 15.90
C LEU A 361 8.55 -28.51 15.38
N GLU A 362 8.74 -28.48 14.06
CA GLU A 362 9.62 -27.52 13.36
C GLU A 362 8.78 -26.66 12.40
N LYS A 363 9.06 -25.35 12.32
CA LYS A 363 8.46 -24.45 11.33
C LYS A 363 9.57 -23.61 10.70
N THR A 364 9.77 -23.76 9.39
CA THR A 364 10.93 -23.17 8.69
C THR A 364 10.98 -21.66 8.89
N GLY A 365 12.07 -21.16 9.45
CA GLY A 365 12.27 -19.74 9.72
C GLY A 365 11.59 -19.19 10.99
N TYR A 366 11.03 -20.05 11.84
CA TYR A 366 10.43 -19.68 13.12
C TYR A 366 11.02 -20.50 14.28
N LEU A 367 10.98 -19.91 15.47
CA LEU A 367 11.25 -20.55 16.75
C LEU A 367 9.93 -20.89 17.45
N PHE A 368 9.81 -22.10 17.99
CA PHE A 368 8.73 -22.46 18.91
C PHE A 368 8.97 -21.79 20.27
N VAL A 369 7.96 -21.11 20.83
CA VAL A 369 8.09 -20.35 22.09
C VAL A 369 7.06 -20.70 23.16
N GLY A 370 6.18 -21.69 22.91
CA GLY A 370 5.09 -22.08 23.81
C GLY A 370 3.80 -22.32 23.03
N TRP A 371 2.65 -22.15 23.69
CA TRP A 371 1.33 -22.30 23.10
C TRP A 371 0.46 -21.06 23.29
N ASN A 372 -0.64 -20.94 22.55
CA ASN A 372 -1.66 -19.91 22.69
C ASN A 372 -3.07 -20.52 22.60
N SER A 373 -4.07 -19.85 23.15
CA SER A 373 -5.49 -20.25 23.03
C SER A 373 -6.06 -20.11 21.60
N THR A 374 -5.43 -19.34 20.71
CA THR A 374 -5.87 -19.17 19.33
C THR A 374 -4.73 -19.36 18.32
N ALA A 375 -5.06 -19.81 17.11
CA ALA A 375 -4.08 -20.03 16.03
C ALA A 375 -3.28 -18.77 15.66
N ASN A 376 -3.89 -17.58 15.77
CA ASN A 376 -3.24 -16.32 15.44
C ASN A 376 -2.15 -15.91 16.46
N GLY A 377 -2.20 -16.44 17.69
CA GLY A 377 -1.23 -16.12 18.74
C GLY A 377 -1.46 -14.79 19.48
N ASP A 378 -2.61 -14.14 19.22
CA ASP A 378 -3.00 -12.83 19.77
C ASP A 378 -3.76 -12.92 21.11
N SER A 379 -4.15 -14.13 21.55
CA SER A 379 -4.92 -14.37 22.78
C SER A 379 -4.01 -14.81 23.94
N VAL A 380 -4.53 -15.54 24.93
CA VAL A 380 -3.80 -16.01 26.12
C VAL A 380 -2.63 -16.92 25.74
N ASP A 381 -1.42 -16.54 26.16
CA ASP A 381 -0.20 -17.34 26.07
C ASP A 381 -0.07 -18.35 27.20
N TYR A 382 0.34 -19.56 26.84
CA TYR A 382 0.56 -20.69 27.73
C TYR A 382 2.02 -21.16 27.60
N ALA A 383 2.81 -20.88 28.63
CA ALA A 383 4.18 -21.39 28.71
C ALA A 383 4.18 -22.91 28.95
N VAL A 384 5.22 -23.58 28.46
CA VAL A 384 5.51 -24.98 28.80
C VAL A 384 5.61 -25.14 30.32
N ASP A 385 5.16 -26.29 30.83
CA ASP A 385 5.04 -26.63 32.26
C ASP A 385 4.12 -25.70 33.09
N SER A 386 3.44 -24.73 32.47
CA SER A 386 2.44 -23.92 33.17
C SER A 386 1.18 -24.73 33.48
N ILE A 387 0.52 -24.36 34.59
CA ILE A 387 -0.71 -25.04 35.05
C ILE A 387 -1.91 -24.20 34.65
N ILE A 388 -2.86 -24.82 33.95
CA ILE A 388 -4.07 -24.19 33.41
C ILE A 388 -5.31 -24.83 34.00
N ASP A 389 -6.38 -24.05 34.17
CA ASP A 389 -7.70 -24.55 34.55
C ASP A 389 -8.48 -24.95 33.29
N VAL A 390 -9.00 -26.19 33.27
CA VAL A 390 -9.80 -26.71 32.14
C VAL A 390 -11.27 -26.31 32.34
N GLY A 391 -11.89 -25.76 31.29
CA GLY A 391 -13.22 -25.17 31.34
C GLY A 391 -14.38 -26.17 31.22
N GLU A 392 -15.47 -25.73 30.60
CA GLU A 392 -16.69 -26.51 30.33
C GLU A 392 -16.71 -27.11 28.90
N SER A 393 -15.56 -27.11 28.22
CA SER A 393 -15.34 -27.61 26.86
C SER A 393 -13.91 -28.13 26.69
N ASP A 394 -13.66 -28.90 25.62
CA ASP A 394 -12.28 -29.21 25.18
C ASP A 394 -11.52 -27.89 24.91
N LEU A 395 -10.26 -27.83 25.31
CA LEU A 395 -9.37 -26.68 25.17
C LEU A 395 -8.29 -26.98 24.13
N THR A 396 -8.27 -26.24 23.03
CA THR A 396 -7.22 -26.37 22.00
C THR A 396 -6.12 -25.35 22.20
N LEU A 397 -4.88 -25.82 22.25
CA LEU A 397 -3.66 -25.05 22.41
C LEU A 397 -2.86 -25.07 21.10
N TYR A 398 -2.64 -23.91 20.51
CA TYR A 398 -1.98 -23.73 19.22
C TYR A 398 -0.50 -23.37 19.41
N ALA A 399 0.41 -24.03 18.68
CA ALA A 399 1.84 -23.78 18.81
C ALA A 399 2.16 -22.30 18.49
N LYS A 400 2.87 -21.62 19.40
CA LYS A 400 3.26 -20.22 19.21
C LYS A 400 4.63 -20.14 18.57
N TRP A 401 4.69 -19.37 17.48
CA TRP A 401 5.84 -19.29 16.59
C TRP A 401 6.35 -17.85 16.51
N THR A 402 7.59 -17.60 16.94
CA THR A 402 8.27 -16.31 16.77
C THR A 402 9.12 -16.37 15.49
N PRO A 403 9.01 -15.42 14.54
CA PRO A 403 9.90 -15.36 13.38
C PRO A 403 11.36 -15.24 13.81
N ASN A 404 12.24 -15.98 13.16
CA ASN A 404 13.68 -15.75 13.28
C ASN A 404 14.02 -14.35 12.75
N VAL A 405 15.11 -13.76 13.25
CA VAL A 405 15.67 -12.51 12.73
C VAL A 405 17.05 -12.77 12.12
N TYR A 406 17.29 -12.16 10.96
CA TYR A 406 18.49 -12.32 10.14
C TYR A 406 19.08 -10.96 9.80
N THR A 407 20.37 -10.93 9.48
CA THR A 407 21.15 -9.72 9.22
C THR A 407 21.38 -9.53 7.73
N VAL A 408 20.99 -8.35 7.22
CA VAL A 408 21.29 -7.89 5.86
C VAL A 408 22.47 -6.93 5.92
N THR A 409 23.54 -7.26 5.20
CA THR A 409 24.78 -6.46 5.12
C THR A 409 24.91 -5.82 3.75
N PHE A 410 25.38 -4.58 3.67
CA PHE A 410 25.50 -3.83 2.40
C PHE A 410 26.98 -3.59 2.04
N ASN A 411 27.50 -4.37 1.09
CA ASN A 411 28.83 -4.16 0.52
C ASN A 411 28.76 -3.12 -0.60
N THR A 412 29.24 -1.91 -0.33
CA THR A 412 29.10 -0.74 -1.21
C THR A 412 30.17 -0.67 -2.32
N ASP A 413 31.11 -1.62 -2.39
CA ASP A 413 32.24 -1.62 -3.33
C ASP A 413 32.95 -0.24 -3.40
N GLY A 414 33.37 0.28 -2.24
CA GLY A 414 34.04 1.58 -2.15
C GLY A 414 33.15 2.81 -2.37
N GLY A 415 31.83 2.65 -2.49
CA GLY A 415 30.87 3.73 -2.29
C GLY A 415 30.64 4.05 -0.81
N THR A 416 29.91 5.12 -0.51
CA THR A 416 29.52 5.53 0.86
C THR A 416 28.93 4.37 1.67
N THR A 417 29.45 4.16 2.87
CA THR A 417 29.06 3.08 3.80
C THR A 417 27.58 3.13 4.19
N ILE A 418 26.98 1.95 4.33
CA ILE A 418 25.58 1.75 4.77
C ILE A 418 25.60 0.72 5.90
N ASP A 419 24.91 1.01 7.00
CA ASP A 419 24.83 0.12 8.16
C ASP A 419 24.02 -1.14 7.86
N SER A 420 24.39 -2.26 8.50
CA SER A 420 23.60 -3.51 8.42
C SER A 420 22.28 -3.39 9.20
N VAL A 421 21.26 -4.10 8.73
CA VAL A 421 19.90 -4.09 9.32
C VAL A 421 19.45 -5.51 9.66
N THR A 422 18.69 -5.66 10.74
CA THR A 422 18.05 -6.93 11.10
C THR A 422 16.61 -6.97 10.63
N VAL A 423 16.20 -8.10 10.04
CA VAL A 423 14.91 -8.30 9.38
C VAL A 423 14.33 -9.64 9.81
N MET A 424 13.02 -9.70 10.05
CA MET A 424 12.33 -10.95 10.36
C MET A 424 12.24 -11.88 9.15
N TYR A 425 12.16 -13.20 9.40
CA TYR A 425 11.95 -14.21 8.38
C TYR A 425 10.75 -13.91 7.47
N ASP A 426 10.95 -14.17 6.18
CA ASP A 426 9.95 -13.99 5.12
C ASP A 426 9.40 -12.56 5.04
N LYS A 427 10.24 -11.55 5.31
CA LYS A 427 9.91 -10.13 5.11
C LYS A 427 10.84 -9.49 4.10
N GLU A 428 10.36 -8.41 3.50
CA GLU A 428 11.17 -7.47 2.72
C GLU A 428 12.20 -6.79 3.64
N VAL A 429 13.35 -6.44 3.06
CA VAL A 429 14.25 -5.43 3.64
C VAL A 429 13.96 -4.11 2.94
N THR A 430 13.87 -3.00 3.67
CA THR A 430 13.70 -1.67 3.06
C THR A 430 14.95 -1.33 2.25
N GLN A 431 14.80 -0.85 1.00
CA GLN A 431 15.93 -0.36 0.21
C GLN A 431 16.64 0.78 0.97
N PRO A 432 17.97 0.69 1.19
CA PRO A 432 18.73 1.79 1.79
C PRO A 432 18.80 2.96 0.80
N ILE A 433 19.20 4.14 1.29
CA ILE A 433 19.54 5.26 0.39
C ILE A 433 20.66 4.79 -0.55
N ASP A 434 20.48 4.97 -1.85
CA ASP A 434 21.44 4.56 -2.88
C ASP A 434 22.84 5.13 -2.54
N PRO A 435 23.88 4.28 -2.48
CA PRO A 435 25.22 4.74 -2.14
C PRO A 435 25.77 5.64 -3.25
N THR A 436 26.78 6.44 -2.90
CA THR A 436 27.50 7.28 -3.89
C THR A 436 28.96 6.87 -4.00
N LYS A 437 29.47 6.82 -5.22
CA LYS A 437 30.87 6.53 -5.57
C LYS A 437 31.32 7.52 -6.63
N VAL A 438 32.45 8.19 -6.40
CA VAL A 438 32.92 9.30 -7.26
C VAL A 438 33.12 8.81 -8.70
N GLY A 439 32.66 9.60 -9.67
CA GLY A 439 32.75 9.27 -11.10
C GLY A 439 31.93 8.07 -11.56
N HIS A 440 31.08 7.50 -10.70
CA HIS A 440 30.21 6.37 -11.03
C HIS A 440 28.73 6.73 -10.83
N THR A 441 27.87 5.94 -11.47
CA THR A 441 26.42 5.90 -11.28
C THR A 441 26.08 4.55 -10.63
N PHE A 442 25.24 4.58 -9.58
CA PHE A 442 24.76 3.37 -8.93
C PHE A 442 23.78 2.62 -9.86
N ALA A 443 23.89 1.29 -9.92
CA ALA A 443 23.15 0.44 -10.86
C ALA A 443 22.37 -0.70 -10.16
N GLY A 444 22.09 -0.55 -8.85
CA GLY A 444 21.32 -1.49 -8.05
C GLY A 444 22.16 -2.43 -7.18
N TRP A 445 21.45 -3.16 -6.31
CA TRP A 445 22.00 -4.15 -5.39
C TRP A 445 21.87 -5.56 -5.96
N TYR A 446 22.84 -6.42 -5.66
CA TYR A 446 22.93 -7.79 -6.18
C TYR A 446 23.20 -8.77 -5.04
N ILE A 447 22.61 -9.97 -5.09
CA ILE A 447 22.77 -10.99 -4.02
C ILE A 447 24.10 -11.75 -4.13
N ASP A 448 24.72 -11.80 -5.32
CA ASP A 448 26.02 -12.42 -5.55
C ASP A 448 27.12 -11.40 -5.84
N GLU A 449 28.32 -11.66 -5.30
CA GLU A 449 29.52 -10.84 -5.47
C GLU A 449 29.95 -10.68 -6.94
N ALA A 450 29.56 -11.61 -7.82
CA ALA A 450 29.82 -11.54 -9.26
C ALA A 450 28.75 -10.74 -10.03
N LEU A 451 27.78 -10.12 -9.33
CA LEU A 451 26.81 -9.15 -9.83
C LEU A 451 25.92 -9.69 -10.98
N ASN A 452 25.56 -10.97 -10.92
CA ASN A 452 24.70 -11.64 -11.91
C ASN A 452 23.20 -11.46 -11.61
N THR A 453 22.83 -11.62 -10.34
CA THR A 453 21.43 -11.67 -9.87
C THR A 453 21.14 -10.41 -9.06
N GLN A 454 20.36 -9.51 -9.66
CA GLN A 454 19.91 -8.29 -8.99
C GLN A 454 18.92 -8.64 -7.89
N TRP A 455 19.04 -8.00 -6.74
CA TRP A 455 18.10 -8.12 -5.62
C TRP A 455 16.94 -7.14 -5.80
N ASP A 456 15.72 -7.63 -5.63
CA ASP A 456 14.48 -6.86 -5.71
C ASP A 456 13.92 -6.62 -4.30
N PHE A 457 13.94 -5.36 -3.85
CA PHE A 457 13.48 -4.98 -2.50
C PHE A 457 11.97 -5.11 -2.30
N ALA A 458 11.17 -5.27 -3.36
CA ALA A 458 9.73 -5.53 -3.28
C ALA A 458 9.40 -7.03 -3.44
N ALA A 459 10.14 -7.77 -4.27
CA ALA A 459 9.86 -9.17 -4.60
C ALA A 459 10.65 -10.21 -3.78
N ASP A 460 11.89 -9.92 -3.37
CA ASP A 460 12.72 -10.87 -2.60
C ASP A 460 12.42 -10.83 -1.09
N ARG A 461 12.72 -11.92 -0.38
CA ARG A 461 12.39 -12.10 1.04
C ARG A 461 13.58 -12.62 1.84
N ILE A 462 13.75 -12.13 3.07
CA ILE A 462 14.86 -12.51 3.94
C ILE A 462 14.61 -13.90 4.54
N THR A 463 15.38 -14.90 4.10
CA THR A 463 15.31 -16.29 4.58
C THR A 463 16.55 -16.75 5.35
N GLY A 464 17.56 -15.88 5.48
CA GLY A 464 18.85 -16.14 6.12
C GLY A 464 19.71 -14.88 6.17
N ASP A 465 20.83 -14.91 6.88
CA ASP A 465 21.83 -13.82 6.84
C ASP A 465 22.39 -13.69 5.42
N LEU A 466 22.46 -12.48 4.88
CA LEU A 466 22.94 -12.24 3.51
C LEU A 466 23.68 -10.91 3.34
N THR A 467 24.51 -10.84 2.30
CA THR A 467 25.20 -9.61 1.88
C THR A 467 24.72 -9.20 0.50
N LEU A 468 24.33 -7.93 0.35
CA LEU A 468 24.01 -7.32 -0.93
C LEU A 468 25.20 -6.49 -1.42
N TYR A 469 25.52 -6.60 -2.71
CA TYR A 469 26.67 -6.01 -3.35
C TYR A 469 26.24 -4.89 -4.30
N ALA A 470 26.88 -3.73 -4.20
CA ALA A 470 26.57 -2.56 -5.03
C ALA A 470 27.19 -2.67 -6.43
N LYS A 471 26.36 -2.49 -7.47
CA LYS A 471 26.82 -2.43 -8.86
C LYS A 471 27.02 -1.00 -9.32
N TRP A 472 28.08 -0.77 -10.08
CA TRP A 472 28.51 0.56 -10.52
C TRP A 472 28.73 0.61 -12.03
N ALA A 473 28.25 1.67 -12.67
CA ALA A 473 28.64 2.05 -14.02
C ALA A 473 29.50 3.32 -13.98
N ALA A 474 30.65 3.34 -14.65
CA ALA A 474 31.45 4.55 -14.78
C ALA A 474 30.66 5.63 -15.56
N LYS A 475 30.81 6.91 -15.18
CA LYS A 475 30.20 8.03 -15.90
C LYS A 475 31.04 8.38 -17.13
N GLY A 476 30.36 8.69 -18.23
CA GLY A 476 30.98 9.30 -19.41
C GLY A 476 30.98 10.82 -19.29
N TYR A 477 32.13 11.44 -19.58
CA TYR A 477 32.35 12.88 -19.55
C TYR A 477 32.68 13.42 -20.94
N SER A 478 32.27 14.65 -21.22
CA SER A 478 32.45 15.32 -22.50
C SER A 478 33.77 16.09 -22.55
N VAL A 479 34.64 15.72 -23.50
CA VAL A 479 35.81 16.52 -23.86
C VAL A 479 35.51 17.31 -25.13
N THR A 480 35.61 18.63 -25.06
CA THR A 480 35.42 19.54 -26.18
C THR A 480 36.74 20.19 -26.59
N PHE A 481 36.86 20.60 -27.86
CA PHE A 481 38.13 21.08 -28.43
C PHE A 481 37.99 22.50 -29.02
N ASN A 482 38.44 23.51 -28.29
CA ASN A 482 38.55 24.88 -28.77
C ASN A 482 39.86 25.07 -29.54
N THR A 483 39.76 25.16 -30.86
CA THR A 483 40.91 25.22 -31.78
C THR A 483 41.55 26.61 -31.89
N ASN A 484 41.05 27.63 -31.17
CA ASN A 484 41.56 29.00 -31.17
C ASN A 484 41.84 29.56 -32.58
N GLY A 485 40.88 29.34 -33.49
CA GLY A 485 40.94 29.75 -34.89
C GLY A 485 41.56 28.74 -35.87
N GLY A 486 41.84 27.51 -35.43
CA GLY A 486 42.19 26.39 -36.30
C GLY A 486 40.98 25.57 -36.79
N THR A 487 41.20 24.63 -37.71
CA THR A 487 40.18 23.68 -38.21
C THR A 487 39.48 22.93 -37.07
N ALA A 488 38.14 22.99 -37.02
CA ALA A 488 37.31 22.43 -35.96
C ALA A 488 37.48 20.91 -35.76
N ILE A 489 37.30 20.46 -34.52
CA ILE A 489 37.36 19.06 -34.07
C ILE A 489 36.07 18.76 -33.32
N SER A 490 35.53 17.55 -33.48
CA SER A 490 34.28 17.15 -32.80
C SER A 490 34.54 16.80 -31.33
N PRO A 491 33.59 17.08 -30.40
CA PRO A 491 33.66 16.58 -29.04
C PRO A 491 33.71 15.05 -28.97
N ALA A 492 34.30 14.53 -27.90
CA ALA A 492 34.34 13.11 -27.58
C ALA A 492 33.75 12.83 -26.19
N THR A 493 33.31 11.60 -25.95
CA THR A 493 32.89 11.13 -24.63
C THR A 493 33.87 10.06 -24.15
N VAL A 494 34.35 10.19 -22.92
CA VAL A 494 35.38 9.33 -22.31
C VAL A 494 34.92 8.93 -20.92
N MET A 495 35.15 7.69 -20.49
CA MET A 495 34.67 7.22 -19.19
C MET A 495 35.56 7.74 -18.06
N TYR A 496 35.00 7.81 -16.86
CA TYR A 496 35.69 8.31 -15.67
C TYR A 496 37.07 7.68 -15.46
N ASN A 497 38.09 8.54 -15.31
CA ASN A 497 39.49 8.19 -15.15
C ASN A 497 40.14 7.47 -16.35
N GLU A 498 39.49 7.39 -17.52
CA GLU A 498 40.13 6.97 -18.77
C GLU A 498 40.87 8.14 -19.45
N GLN A 499 41.78 7.79 -20.37
CA GLN A 499 42.53 8.76 -21.17
C GLN A 499 41.83 8.99 -22.51
N ILE A 500 41.73 10.25 -22.92
CA ILE A 500 41.30 10.58 -24.29
C ILE A 500 42.45 10.35 -25.28
N SER A 501 42.16 9.77 -26.45
CA SER A 501 43.14 9.68 -27.53
C SER A 501 43.41 11.05 -28.16
N GLU A 502 44.65 11.36 -28.53
CA GLU A 502 44.98 12.64 -29.16
C GLU A 502 44.24 12.83 -30.50
N PRO A 503 43.49 13.93 -30.70
CA PRO A 503 42.86 14.20 -31.98
C PRO A 503 43.89 14.66 -33.02
N THR A 504 43.59 14.44 -34.30
CA THR A 504 44.42 14.97 -35.39
C THR A 504 44.64 16.47 -35.24
N ALA A 505 45.91 16.89 -35.15
CA ALA A 505 46.26 18.29 -34.86
C ALA A 505 45.54 19.28 -35.81
N PRO A 506 44.92 20.35 -35.26
CA PRO A 506 44.21 21.34 -36.06
C PRO A 506 45.19 22.13 -36.93
N LYS A 507 44.67 22.84 -37.95
CA LYS A 507 45.46 23.69 -38.84
C LYS A 507 44.97 25.13 -38.84
N LYS A 508 45.91 26.07 -38.85
CA LYS A 508 45.69 27.53 -38.90
C LYS A 508 46.72 28.13 -39.87
N ALA A 509 46.35 29.14 -40.64
CA ALA A 509 47.28 29.78 -41.58
C ALA A 509 48.40 30.51 -40.85
N ASP A 510 49.61 30.48 -41.41
CA ASP A 510 50.80 31.24 -40.98
C ASP A 510 51.24 31.01 -39.52
N HIS A 511 50.77 29.93 -38.88
CA HIS A 511 51.12 29.56 -37.51
C HIS A 511 51.45 28.07 -37.38
N THR A 512 52.37 27.72 -36.46
CA THR A 512 52.63 26.33 -36.03
C THR A 512 51.78 25.98 -34.81
N PHE A 513 51.19 24.78 -34.79
CA PHE A 513 50.45 24.26 -33.64
C PHE A 513 51.42 23.82 -32.54
N ALA A 514 51.17 24.27 -31.30
CA ALA A 514 52.06 24.10 -30.15
C ALA A 514 51.46 23.27 -29.00
N GLY A 515 50.37 22.54 -29.26
CA GLY A 515 49.75 21.63 -28.30
C GLY A 515 48.41 22.10 -27.71
N TRP A 516 47.86 21.25 -26.84
CA TRP A 516 46.57 21.42 -26.17
C TRP A 516 46.75 21.82 -24.70
N TYR A 517 45.82 22.62 -24.17
CA TYR A 517 45.85 23.22 -22.84
C TYR A 517 44.50 23.08 -22.13
N LYS A 518 44.50 22.97 -20.81
CA LYS A 518 43.32 22.85 -19.94
C LYS A 518 42.57 24.19 -19.74
N ASP A 519 43.26 25.30 -19.99
CA ASP A 519 42.80 26.66 -19.72
C ASP A 519 42.81 27.54 -20.99
N GLU A 520 41.86 28.46 -21.07
CA GLU A 520 41.78 29.44 -22.17
C GLU A 520 43.01 30.37 -22.22
N THR A 521 43.67 30.58 -21.08
CA THR A 521 44.92 31.36 -20.97
C THR A 521 46.18 30.61 -21.45
N LEU A 522 46.08 29.35 -21.87
CA LEU A 522 47.16 28.53 -22.43
C LEU A 522 48.40 28.38 -21.52
N THR A 523 48.16 28.19 -20.22
CA THR A 523 49.19 28.07 -19.18
C THR A 523 49.38 26.64 -18.65
N MET A 524 48.33 25.83 -18.63
CA MET A 524 48.30 24.46 -18.09
C MET A 524 48.18 23.45 -19.25
N PRO A 525 49.28 22.84 -19.73
CA PRO A 525 49.21 21.88 -20.84
C PRO A 525 48.39 20.63 -20.49
N TRP A 526 47.76 20.05 -21.52
CA TRP A 526 47.15 18.72 -21.47
C TRP A 526 48.08 17.70 -22.12
N SER A 527 48.24 16.55 -21.46
CA SER A 527 49.09 15.43 -21.87
C SER A 527 48.22 14.20 -22.09
N PHE A 528 48.00 13.80 -23.35
CA PHE A 528 47.19 12.62 -23.69
C PHE A 528 47.79 11.31 -23.16
N ASP A 529 49.10 11.28 -22.89
CA ASP A 529 49.80 10.14 -22.30
C ASP A 529 49.66 10.03 -20.77
N THR A 530 49.25 11.09 -20.06
CA THR A 530 49.27 11.10 -18.57
C THR A 530 48.05 11.73 -17.88
N ASP A 531 47.29 12.59 -18.55
CA ASP A 531 46.05 13.16 -18.02
C ASP A 531 44.86 12.23 -18.27
N ILE A 532 43.89 12.26 -17.35
CA ILE A 532 42.67 11.44 -17.36
C ILE A 532 41.42 12.33 -17.31
N VAL A 533 40.33 11.87 -17.89
CA VAL A 533 39.05 12.61 -17.90
C VAL A 533 38.27 12.28 -16.63
N ALA A 534 38.26 13.22 -15.69
CA ALA A 534 37.54 13.12 -14.41
C ALA A 534 36.23 13.93 -14.37
N GLU A 535 36.08 14.90 -15.28
CA GLU A 535 34.93 15.81 -15.40
C GLU A 535 34.79 16.32 -16.86
N ASP A 536 33.68 17.00 -17.17
CA ASP A 536 33.48 17.65 -18.48
C ASP A 536 34.48 18.80 -18.65
N LEU A 537 35.24 18.81 -19.76
CA LEU A 537 36.33 19.78 -19.94
C LEU A 537 36.50 20.27 -21.38
N THR A 538 37.16 21.42 -21.53
CA THR A 538 37.49 22.03 -22.82
C THR A 538 39.00 22.10 -22.97
N LEU A 539 39.53 21.58 -24.08
CA LEU A 539 40.94 21.69 -24.44
C LEU A 539 41.16 22.81 -25.46
N TYR A 540 42.16 23.66 -25.21
CA TYR A 540 42.45 24.88 -25.97
C TYR A 540 43.75 24.75 -26.76
N ALA A 541 43.73 25.13 -28.04
CA ALA A 541 44.89 25.01 -28.94
C ALA A 541 45.83 26.22 -28.86
N LYS A 542 47.15 25.98 -28.83
CA LYS A 542 48.20 27.02 -28.85
C LYS A 542 48.88 27.15 -30.22
N TRP A 543 49.36 28.35 -30.55
CA TRP A 543 49.86 28.73 -31.86
C TRP A 543 51.09 29.66 -31.78
N GLU A 544 52.08 29.50 -32.67
CA GLU A 544 53.32 30.29 -32.75
C GLU A 544 53.65 30.75 -34.19
N VAL A 545 54.57 31.72 -34.38
CA VAL A 545 54.84 32.43 -35.67
C VAL A 545 56.33 32.40 -36.05
N ALA A 546 56.66 32.29 -37.35
CA ALA A 546 58.02 32.07 -37.88
C ALA A 546 58.75 33.34 -38.42
N GLN A 547 60.09 33.27 -38.59
CA GLN A 547 60.99 34.37 -39.04
C GLN A 547 62.13 33.92 -39.98
N SER A 548 63.01 34.83 -40.43
CA SER A 548 64.00 34.65 -41.54
C SER A 548 65.41 35.22 -41.28
N GLU A 549 66.42 34.80 -42.07
CA GLU A 549 67.86 35.12 -41.92
C GLU A 549 68.55 35.62 -43.22
N TYR A 550 69.72 36.30 -43.08
CA TYR A 550 70.55 36.90 -44.14
C TYR A 550 72.08 36.65 -43.93
N THR A 551 72.93 37.16 -44.82
CA THR A 551 74.38 36.87 -44.93
C THR A 551 75.26 38.14 -45.03
N LEU A 552 76.44 38.14 -44.42
CA LEU A 552 77.41 39.26 -44.43
C LEU A 552 78.82 38.81 -44.87
N ASP A 553 79.34 39.37 -45.96
CA ASP A 553 80.65 39.09 -46.57
C ASP A 553 81.71 40.20 -46.38
N PHE A 554 82.98 39.88 -46.64
CA PHE A 554 84.14 40.76 -46.38
C PHE A 554 85.21 40.76 -47.50
N ASP A 555 85.44 41.92 -48.14
CA ASP A 555 86.53 42.19 -49.09
C ASP A 555 87.63 43.04 -48.43
N THR A 556 88.79 42.42 -48.23
CA THR A 556 89.91 43.01 -47.48
C THR A 556 90.76 44.00 -48.29
N ASN A 557 90.39 44.31 -49.54
CA ASN A 557 91.13 45.23 -50.43
C ASN A 557 92.65 44.93 -50.46
N GLY A 558 93.00 43.64 -50.54
CA GLY A 558 94.38 43.16 -50.56
C GLY A 558 95.08 43.11 -49.20
N GLY A 559 94.32 42.96 -48.11
CA GLY A 559 94.82 42.46 -46.81
C GLY A 559 94.49 40.99 -46.58
N SER A 560 94.89 40.43 -45.44
CA SER A 560 94.57 39.05 -45.01
C SER A 560 93.05 38.76 -44.99
N ALA A 561 92.61 37.64 -45.57
CA ALA A 561 91.20 37.24 -45.71
C ALA A 561 90.40 37.15 -44.39
N VAL A 562 89.07 37.33 -44.48
CA VAL A 562 88.12 37.29 -43.35
C VAL A 562 86.89 36.46 -43.74
N PRO A 563 86.39 35.52 -42.90
CA PRO A 563 85.18 34.74 -43.19
C PRO A 563 83.87 35.54 -43.08
N SER A 564 82.83 35.07 -43.76
CA SER A 564 81.48 35.61 -43.72
C SER A 564 80.61 35.04 -42.60
N GLN A 565 79.46 35.68 -42.35
CA GLN A 565 78.55 35.39 -41.24
C GLN A 565 77.10 35.25 -41.74
N ARG A 566 76.29 34.42 -41.06
CA ARG A 566 74.83 34.42 -41.21
C ARG A 566 74.19 35.05 -39.98
N ILE A 567 73.19 35.90 -40.19
CA ILE A 567 72.65 36.85 -39.23
C ILE A 567 71.12 36.88 -39.39
N ALA A 568 70.37 36.69 -38.30
CA ALA A 568 68.91 36.81 -38.30
C ALA A 568 68.47 38.25 -38.67
N GLY A 569 67.31 38.40 -39.31
CA GLY A 569 66.84 39.70 -39.81
C GLY A 569 66.87 40.82 -38.77
N ASN A 570 67.50 41.95 -39.12
CA ASN A 570 67.74 43.12 -38.28
C ASN A 570 68.66 42.91 -37.05
N ALA A 571 69.39 41.80 -36.92
CA ALA A 571 70.44 41.67 -35.90
C ALA A 571 71.74 42.41 -36.30
N ILE A 572 72.60 42.69 -35.32
CA ILE A 572 73.96 43.23 -35.54
C ILE A 572 74.93 42.08 -35.84
N ALA A 573 75.97 42.35 -36.63
CA ALA A 573 77.00 41.38 -36.95
C ALA A 573 78.16 41.39 -35.94
N THR A 574 78.90 40.28 -35.83
CA THR A 574 80.06 40.20 -34.94
C THR A 574 81.29 40.81 -35.61
N LYS A 575 81.99 41.72 -34.93
CA LYS A 575 83.19 42.38 -35.45
C LYS A 575 84.34 41.38 -35.68
N PRO A 576 84.86 41.22 -36.91
CA PRO A 576 86.01 40.34 -37.15
C PRO A 576 87.30 40.98 -36.64
N VAL A 577 88.35 40.17 -36.55
CA VAL A 577 89.73 40.65 -36.35
C VAL A 577 90.12 41.55 -37.53
N ASN A 578 90.74 42.70 -37.24
CA ASN A 578 91.22 43.61 -38.28
C ASN A 578 92.22 42.88 -39.21
N PRO A 579 92.08 42.98 -40.54
CA PRO A 579 93.05 42.40 -41.46
C PRO A 579 94.39 43.16 -41.37
N THR A 580 95.44 42.58 -41.95
CA THR A 580 96.78 43.20 -42.02
C THR A 580 97.28 43.34 -43.47
N LYS A 581 98.10 44.36 -43.72
CA LYS A 581 98.71 44.68 -45.02
C LYS A 581 100.06 45.38 -44.80
N ALA A 582 101.14 44.79 -45.28
CA ALA A 582 102.49 45.27 -44.96
C ALA A 582 102.75 46.70 -45.49
N GLY A 583 103.41 47.53 -44.68
CA GLY A 583 103.70 48.93 -45.01
C GLY A 583 102.56 49.92 -44.77
N TYR A 584 101.38 49.47 -44.33
CA TYR A 584 100.21 50.31 -44.07
C TYR A 584 99.53 50.01 -42.74
N THR A 585 98.88 51.01 -42.15
CA THR A 585 97.99 50.89 -40.98
C THR A 585 96.54 50.69 -41.44
N PHE A 586 95.79 49.76 -40.83
CA PHE A 586 94.37 49.53 -41.14
C PHE A 586 93.49 50.66 -40.59
N ALA A 587 92.60 51.20 -41.44
CA ALA A 587 91.78 52.38 -41.15
C ALA A 587 90.25 52.10 -41.05
N GLY A 588 89.81 50.84 -41.17
CA GLY A 588 88.41 50.46 -40.92
C GLY A 588 87.71 49.72 -42.07
N TRP A 589 86.47 49.33 -41.80
CA TRP A 589 85.53 48.67 -42.72
C TRP A 589 84.48 49.66 -43.24
N TYR A 590 84.05 49.48 -44.48
CA TYR A 590 83.17 50.40 -45.22
C TYR A 590 82.09 49.62 -46.00
N LYS A 591 80.92 50.22 -46.18
CA LYS A 591 79.75 49.65 -46.88
C LYS A 591 79.90 49.67 -48.40
N ASP A 592 80.82 50.49 -48.91
CA ASP A 592 81.04 50.74 -50.33
C ASP A 592 82.50 50.50 -50.74
N LYS A 593 82.70 50.01 -51.97
CA LYS A 593 84.04 49.75 -52.52
C LYS A 593 84.86 51.04 -52.78
N ALA A 594 84.24 52.22 -52.75
CA ALA A 594 84.91 53.51 -52.81
C ALA A 594 85.40 54.02 -51.43
N LEU A 595 85.12 53.30 -50.34
CA LEU A 595 85.59 53.56 -48.98
C LEU A 595 85.15 54.93 -48.42
N THR A 596 83.88 55.27 -48.67
CA THR A 596 83.26 56.55 -48.29
C THR A 596 82.27 56.45 -47.12
N MET A 597 81.54 55.33 -47.00
CA MET A 597 80.55 55.07 -45.94
C MET A 597 81.09 54.03 -44.95
N PRO A 598 81.56 54.40 -43.74
CA PRO A 598 82.07 53.43 -42.78
C PRO A 598 80.96 52.49 -42.26
N TRP A 599 81.33 51.27 -41.89
CA TRP A 599 80.47 50.32 -41.18
C TRP A 599 80.88 50.20 -39.71
N SER A 600 79.88 50.16 -38.82
CA SER A 600 80.03 50.08 -37.38
C SER A 600 79.32 48.83 -36.83
N PHE A 601 80.09 47.81 -36.45
CA PHE A 601 79.55 46.55 -35.89
C PHE A 601 78.74 46.73 -34.60
N ASP A 602 78.97 47.83 -33.89
CA ASP A 602 78.32 48.14 -32.63
C ASP A 602 76.93 48.80 -32.83
N THR A 603 76.57 49.18 -34.06
CA THR A 603 75.34 49.95 -34.37
C THR A 603 74.61 49.56 -35.66
N ASP A 604 75.32 49.11 -36.69
CA ASP A 604 74.74 48.74 -38.00
C ASP A 604 74.15 47.32 -37.95
N ARG A 605 72.97 47.15 -38.56
CA ARG A 605 72.19 45.90 -38.57
C ARG A 605 72.11 45.32 -39.98
N VAL A 606 72.06 43.99 -40.07
CA VAL A 606 71.92 43.25 -41.34
C VAL A 606 70.44 43.00 -41.61
N ALA A 607 69.91 43.62 -42.66
CA ALA A 607 68.51 43.50 -43.09
C ALA A 607 68.35 42.82 -44.47
N GLU A 608 69.47 42.60 -45.16
CA GLU A 608 69.62 41.97 -46.48
C GLU A 608 71.07 41.46 -46.62
N ASP A 609 71.37 40.69 -47.67
CA ASP A 609 72.72 40.18 -47.92
C ASP A 609 73.66 41.31 -48.40
N LEU A 610 74.83 41.51 -47.75
CA LEU A 610 75.76 42.62 -48.09
C LEU A 610 77.26 42.31 -47.84
N THR A 611 78.15 43.15 -48.40
CA THR A 611 79.62 42.96 -48.37
C THR A 611 80.35 44.22 -47.89
N LEU A 612 81.39 44.08 -47.06
CA LEU A 612 82.16 45.19 -46.47
C LEU A 612 83.62 45.28 -46.97
N TYR A 613 84.17 46.50 -47.05
CA TYR A 613 85.44 46.83 -47.72
C TYR A 613 86.49 47.52 -46.80
N ALA A 614 87.79 47.22 -46.95
CA ALA A 614 88.87 47.68 -46.05
C ALA A 614 89.70 48.89 -46.54
N LYS A 615 90.28 49.70 -45.62
CA LYS A 615 91.08 50.95 -45.88
C LYS A 615 92.47 51.00 -45.18
N TRP A 616 93.42 51.82 -45.67
CA TRP A 616 94.89 51.73 -45.37
C TRP A 616 95.70 53.08 -45.42
N GLU A 617 96.67 53.35 -44.50
CA GLU A 617 97.47 54.64 -44.34
C GLU A 617 98.96 54.50 -43.84
N ALA A 618 99.79 55.58 -43.63
CA ALA A 618 101.26 55.55 -43.27
C ALA A 618 101.82 56.76 -42.38
N ALA A 619 103.06 56.73 -41.77
CA ALA A 619 103.47 57.60 -40.59
C ALA A 619 104.99 58.09 -40.38
N GLN A 620 105.30 59.06 -39.42
CA GLN A 620 106.65 59.73 -39.08
C GLN A 620 106.91 60.26 -37.58
N LEU A 621 107.82 61.26 -37.26
CA LEU A 621 108.52 61.60 -35.93
C LEU A 621 108.69 63.14 -35.47
N LEU A 622 108.97 63.52 -34.16
CA LEU A 622 108.85 64.93 -33.55
C LEU A 622 109.82 65.44 -32.35
N TYR A 623 109.84 66.77 -31.98
CA TYR A 623 110.61 67.59 -30.93
C TYR A 623 109.83 68.76 -30.16
N THR A 624 110.46 69.80 -29.51
CA THR A 624 109.86 70.87 -28.58
C THR A 624 110.48 72.33 -28.60
N LEU A 625 109.76 73.42 -28.19
CA LEU A 625 110.20 74.87 -28.03
C LEU A 625 109.39 75.70 -26.96
N ASP A 626 109.93 76.81 -26.36
CA ASP A 626 109.39 77.64 -25.23
C ASP A 626 109.44 79.20 -25.36
N PHE A 627 108.80 79.95 -24.42
CA PHE A 627 108.66 81.43 -24.43
C PHE A 627 108.74 82.16 -23.06
N ALA A 628 109.26 83.40 -23.04
CA ALA A 628 109.43 84.28 -21.88
C ALA A 628 108.94 85.73 -22.15
N THR A 629 107.88 86.16 -21.45
CA THR A 629 107.01 87.25 -21.91
C THR A 629 107.31 88.64 -21.34
N ASN A 630 108.34 88.79 -20.50
CA ASN A 630 108.81 90.08 -19.95
C ASN A 630 107.70 91.00 -19.41
N GLY A 631 106.79 90.39 -18.63
CA GLY A 631 105.67 91.05 -17.96
C GLY A 631 104.39 91.18 -18.78
N GLY A 632 104.24 90.44 -19.88
CA GLY A 632 102.95 90.20 -20.53
C GLY A 632 102.38 88.79 -20.28
N SER A 633 101.19 88.53 -20.80
CA SER A 633 100.47 87.25 -20.71
C SER A 633 101.34 86.06 -21.12
N ALA A 634 101.20 84.93 -20.42
CA ALA A 634 101.92 83.69 -20.71
C ALA A 634 101.69 83.18 -22.13
N VAL A 635 102.67 82.45 -22.68
CA VAL A 635 102.63 81.83 -24.00
C VAL A 635 103.10 80.38 -23.85
N LEU A 636 102.39 79.44 -24.48
CA LEU A 636 102.61 78.01 -24.32
C LEU A 636 103.78 77.48 -25.15
N SER A 637 104.47 76.49 -24.59
CA SER A 637 105.44 75.64 -25.28
C SER A 637 104.81 74.94 -26.50
N GLN A 638 105.63 74.63 -27.51
CA GLN A 638 105.21 73.95 -28.73
C GLN A 638 105.95 72.62 -28.92
N ARG A 639 105.34 71.69 -29.66
CA ARG A 639 105.93 70.40 -30.06
C ARG A 639 105.99 70.36 -31.59
N ILE A 640 107.20 70.27 -32.15
CA ILE A 640 107.52 70.62 -33.54
C ILE A 640 108.29 69.47 -34.21
N ALA A 641 108.02 69.17 -35.48
CA ALA A 641 108.75 68.11 -36.20
C ALA A 641 110.24 68.44 -36.40
N SER A 642 111.09 67.41 -36.52
CA SER A 642 112.52 67.63 -36.80
C SER A 642 112.70 68.40 -38.11
N ASN A 643 113.50 69.47 -38.07
CA ASN A 643 113.70 70.43 -39.17
C ASN A 643 112.44 71.20 -39.64
N ALA A 644 111.34 71.18 -38.88
CA ALA A 644 110.25 72.13 -39.08
C ALA A 644 110.53 73.47 -38.38
N THR A 645 109.80 74.50 -38.79
CA THR A 645 109.73 75.78 -38.07
C THR A 645 108.74 75.69 -36.93
N ALA A 646 108.87 76.57 -35.93
CA ALA A 646 107.84 76.74 -34.91
C ALA A 646 106.72 77.66 -35.41
N ILE A 647 105.52 77.53 -34.85
CA ILE A 647 104.38 78.41 -35.14
C ILE A 647 104.60 79.73 -34.39
N GLU A 648 104.33 80.87 -35.02
CA GLU A 648 104.33 82.15 -34.30
C GLU A 648 103.18 82.15 -33.27
N PRO A 649 103.46 82.33 -31.96
CA PRO A 649 102.41 82.37 -30.96
C PRO A 649 101.56 83.64 -31.12
N VAL A 650 100.35 83.62 -30.54
CA VAL A 650 99.59 84.86 -30.34
C VAL A 650 100.46 85.85 -29.56
N ASN A 651 100.62 87.05 -30.10
CA ASN A 651 101.38 88.12 -29.46
C ASN A 651 100.90 88.32 -28.01
N PRO A 652 101.79 88.27 -27.01
CA PRO A 652 101.37 88.43 -25.63
C PRO A 652 100.79 89.83 -25.41
N THR A 653 99.89 89.96 -24.45
CA THR A 653 99.29 91.25 -24.06
C THR A 653 99.86 91.73 -22.73
N LYS A 654 99.95 93.04 -22.55
CA LYS A 654 100.42 93.68 -21.32
C LYS A 654 99.63 94.97 -21.12
N ALA A 655 98.95 95.09 -19.99
CA ALA A 655 98.11 96.26 -19.73
C ALA A 655 98.97 97.53 -19.74
N GLY A 656 98.60 98.50 -20.58
CA GLY A 656 99.42 99.70 -20.80
C GLY A 656 100.58 99.52 -21.79
N TYR A 657 100.73 98.38 -22.49
CA TYR A 657 101.85 98.14 -23.40
C TYR A 657 101.50 97.44 -24.75
N THR A 658 102.11 97.90 -25.85
CA THR A 658 102.11 97.29 -27.19
C THR A 658 103.23 96.26 -27.29
N PHE A 659 102.99 95.12 -27.94
CA PHE A 659 104.06 94.14 -28.23
C PHE A 659 104.91 94.57 -29.43
N SER A 660 106.22 94.28 -29.40
CA SER A 660 107.21 94.72 -30.40
C SER A 660 108.04 93.58 -31.02
N GLY A 661 107.74 92.32 -30.74
CA GLY A 661 108.41 91.16 -31.34
C GLY A 661 109.14 90.23 -30.36
N TRP A 662 109.49 89.05 -30.87
CA TRP A 662 110.24 88.00 -30.18
C TRP A 662 111.72 88.00 -30.52
N TYR A 663 112.56 87.79 -29.51
CA TYR A 663 114.01 87.84 -29.61
C TYR A 663 114.65 86.58 -29.01
N LYS A 664 115.83 86.18 -29.52
CA LYS A 664 116.59 85.02 -29.03
C LYS A 664 117.36 85.33 -27.74
N ASP A 665 117.42 86.59 -27.35
CA ASP A 665 118.20 87.13 -26.23
C ASP A 665 117.41 88.16 -25.41
N ALA A 666 117.72 88.24 -24.11
CA ALA A 666 117.08 89.18 -23.19
C ALA A 666 117.46 90.67 -23.41
N ASN A 667 118.46 90.96 -24.26
CA ASN A 667 118.84 92.32 -24.63
C ASN A 667 118.11 92.83 -25.89
N PHE A 668 117.27 91.99 -26.51
CA PHE A 668 116.48 92.29 -27.71
C PHE A 668 117.32 92.66 -28.95
N THR A 669 118.44 91.97 -29.14
CA THR A 669 119.40 92.22 -30.23
C THR A 669 119.17 91.32 -31.45
N ILE A 670 118.80 90.05 -31.26
CA ILE A 670 118.59 89.08 -32.34
C ILE A 670 117.10 88.71 -32.40
N PRO A 671 116.31 89.17 -33.38
CA PRO A 671 114.93 88.73 -33.54
C PRO A 671 114.88 87.23 -33.90
N TRP A 672 113.83 86.53 -33.45
CA TRP A 672 113.50 85.18 -33.95
C TRP A 672 112.51 85.28 -35.11
N ASN A 673 112.65 84.39 -36.09
CA ASN A 673 111.78 84.35 -37.27
C ASN A 673 111.11 82.98 -37.44
N PHE A 674 109.83 82.89 -37.08
CA PHE A 674 109.02 81.67 -37.20
C PHE A 674 108.87 81.13 -38.63
N ASN A 675 109.23 81.90 -39.65
CA ASN A 675 109.19 81.49 -41.05
C ASN A 675 110.57 81.05 -41.60
N MET A 676 111.66 81.20 -40.83
CA MET A 676 113.02 80.81 -41.27
C MET A 676 113.83 80.00 -40.24
N ASP A 677 113.66 80.28 -38.94
CA ASP A 677 114.38 79.56 -37.88
C ASP A 677 113.74 78.18 -37.62
N LYS A 678 114.59 77.13 -37.58
CA LYS A 678 114.17 75.73 -37.42
C LYS A 678 114.41 75.20 -36.01
N VAL A 679 113.52 74.33 -35.55
CA VAL A 679 113.68 73.62 -34.27
C VAL A 679 114.50 72.34 -34.49
N THR A 680 115.70 72.33 -33.94
CA THR A 680 116.62 71.16 -33.91
C THR A 680 116.93 70.68 -32.49
N ALA A 681 116.63 71.50 -31.48
CA ALA A 681 116.71 71.22 -30.05
C ALA A 681 115.77 72.18 -29.29
N ASN A 682 115.58 71.96 -27.98
CA ASN A 682 114.75 72.82 -27.12
C ASN A 682 115.38 74.23 -26.97
N ILE A 683 114.56 75.28 -26.96
CA ILE A 683 114.98 76.70 -26.93
C ILE A 683 113.88 77.61 -26.33
N THR A 684 114.23 78.79 -25.81
CA THR A 684 113.29 79.79 -25.25
C THR A 684 113.47 81.17 -25.90
N LEU A 685 112.38 81.94 -26.08
CA LEU A 685 112.37 83.27 -26.72
C LEU A 685 111.85 84.40 -25.81
N TYR A 686 112.29 85.65 -26.01
CA TYR A 686 112.02 86.82 -25.15
C TYR A 686 111.18 87.92 -25.82
N ALA A 687 110.21 88.49 -25.09
CA ALA A 687 109.28 89.52 -25.59
C ALA A 687 109.73 90.98 -25.37
N LYS A 688 109.46 91.87 -26.34
CA LYS A 688 109.73 93.33 -26.26
C LYS A 688 108.44 94.17 -26.26
N TRP A 689 108.47 95.36 -25.63
CA TRP A 689 107.28 96.18 -25.36
C TRP A 689 107.44 97.69 -25.64
N LEU A 690 106.34 98.33 -26.06
CA LEU A 690 106.06 99.78 -26.22
C LEU A 690 104.77 100.12 -25.40
N VAL A 691 104.20 101.33 -25.39
CA VAL A 691 103.06 101.71 -24.49
C VAL A 691 101.67 101.77 -25.20
N ASN A 692 100.62 101.20 -24.59
CA ASN A 692 99.19 101.07 -25.02
C ASN A 692 98.21 101.53 -23.89
N GLY A 693 96.89 101.20 -23.96
CA GLY A 693 95.93 101.28 -22.82
C GLY A 693 94.81 100.19 -22.72
N SER A 694 94.50 99.75 -21.48
CA SER A 694 93.21 99.20 -20.89
C SER A 694 92.66 97.71 -21.05
N SER A 695 92.37 96.98 -19.90
CA SER A 695 91.36 95.86 -19.58
C SER A 695 91.69 94.31 -19.36
N GLY A 696 90.86 93.51 -18.59
CA GLY A 696 90.76 91.98 -18.53
C GLY A 696 90.45 91.19 -17.17
N GLY A 697 89.85 89.94 -17.15
CA GLY A 697 89.80 88.93 -15.98
C GLY A 697 88.64 87.84 -15.84
N GLY A 698 88.75 86.72 -15.04
CA GLY A 698 87.66 85.73 -14.62
C GLY A 698 88.01 84.27 -14.05
N GLY A 699 87.07 83.45 -13.46
CA GLY A 699 87.23 81.98 -13.04
C GLY A 699 86.17 81.27 -12.08
N SER A 700 86.11 79.90 -11.89
CA SER A 700 85.21 79.07 -10.95
C SER A 700 85.46 77.50 -10.83
N VAL A 701 84.85 76.70 -9.86
CA VAL A 701 85.15 75.23 -9.53
C VAL A 701 84.07 74.30 -8.76
N ASN A 702 84.27 72.94 -8.66
CA ASN A 702 83.91 71.88 -7.61
C ASN A 702 82.73 70.80 -7.66
N PRO A 703 82.67 69.69 -6.80
CA PRO A 703 81.95 68.38 -7.05
C PRO A 703 81.09 67.70 -5.89
N THR A 704 80.53 66.46 -6.09
CA THR A 704 80.17 65.31 -5.16
C THR A 704 78.70 64.68 -5.24
N PRO A 705 78.42 63.41 -4.77
CA PRO A 705 77.17 62.61 -5.04
C PRO A 705 76.49 61.77 -3.88
N THR A 706 75.45 60.95 -4.18
CA THR A 706 74.76 59.85 -3.38
C THR A 706 73.78 60.24 -2.23
N PRO A 707 72.87 59.37 -1.65
CA PRO A 707 72.62 57.91 -1.77
C PRO A 707 71.13 57.45 -2.04
N ILE A 708 70.47 56.65 -1.13
CA ILE A 708 69.21 55.83 -1.24
C ILE A 708 68.50 55.71 0.18
N PRO A 709 67.37 54.97 0.50
CA PRO A 709 66.46 54.03 -0.23
C PRO A 709 64.91 54.15 0.12
N GLU A 710 64.13 53.03 0.02
CA GLU A 710 62.75 52.71 0.54
C GLU A 710 61.45 53.28 -0.15
N GLU A 711 60.24 52.99 0.38
CA GLU A 711 58.87 52.94 -0.28
C GLU A 711 57.79 53.78 0.53
N PRO A 712 56.44 53.50 0.73
CA PRO A 712 55.40 52.59 0.14
C PRO A 712 53.94 53.18 -0.10
N THR A 713 52.92 52.31 -0.34
CA THR A 713 51.43 52.43 -0.03
C THR A 713 50.39 52.70 -1.19
N GLN A 714 49.03 52.55 -1.12
CA GLN A 714 48.02 52.40 -0.01
C GLN A 714 46.53 51.97 -0.38
N LYS A 715 45.78 51.27 0.53
CA LYS A 715 44.29 51.29 0.89
C LYS A 715 43.15 50.89 -0.12
N PRO A 716 41.82 50.74 0.27
CA PRO A 716 41.09 50.47 1.56
C PRO A 716 39.85 49.46 1.52
N THR A 717 39.10 49.28 2.64
CA THR A 717 37.88 48.41 2.91
C THR A 717 36.51 49.18 2.97
N PRO A 718 35.26 48.57 3.07
CA PRO A 718 34.55 48.30 4.38
C PRO A 718 33.29 47.32 4.49
N GLU A 719 33.01 46.83 5.73
CA GLU A 719 31.72 46.61 6.52
C GLU A 719 30.45 45.73 6.16
N GLN A 720 29.50 45.63 7.13
CA GLN A 720 28.40 44.63 7.43
C GLN A 720 26.94 45.10 7.04
N PRO A 721 25.78 44.33 7.10
CA PRO A 721 25.11 43.74 8.31
C PRO A 721 24.11 42.52 8.05
N ASN A 722 23.03 42.32 8.86
CA ASN A 722 21.89 41.32 8.76
C ASN A 722 20.75 41.69 9.81
N PRO A 723 19.63 40.95 10.15
CA PRO A 723 18.82 39.82 9.59
C PRO A 723 17.23 39.96 9.73
N VAL A 724 16.45 38.83 9.66
CA VAL A 724 14.98 38.54 10.00
C VAL A 724 13.82 39.26 9.24
N PRO A 725 12.50 38.84 9.25
CA PRO A 725 11.80 37.54 9.54
C PRO A 725 10.55 37.11 8.65
N VAL A 726 10.32 35.78 8.47
CA VAL A 726 9.06 34.93 8.64
C VAL A 726 7.69 35.12 7.85
N GLU A 727 7.20 34.01 7.22
CA GLU A 727 5.79 33.54 6.85
C GLU A 727 4.86 34.26 5.80
N PRO A 728 3.73 33.66 5.29
CA PRO A 728 3.39 32.25 4.89
C PRO A 728 2.60 32.13 3.51
N VAL A 729 1.90 30.99 3.22
CA VAL A 729 0.78 30.78 2.20
C VAL A 729 1.20 30.68 0.69
N GLU A 730 0.66 29.87 -0.26
CA GLU A 730 -0.30 28.71 -0.38
C GLU A 730 -0.07 27.88 -1.71
N PRO A 731 -0.86 26.84 -2.14
CA PRO A 731 -0.38 25.75 -3.03
C PRO A 731 -1.09 25.45 -4.40
N GLN A 732 -0.67 24.35 -5.05
CA GLN A 732 -1.33 23.51 -6.10
C GLN A 732 -1.28 24.01 -7.57
N PRO A 733 -1.37 23.12 -8.61
CA PRO A 733 -1.77 21.69 -8.58
C PRO A 733 -0.73 20.67 -9.12
N PRO A 734 -0.83 19.37 -8.72
CA PRO A 734 -0.09 18.25 -9.30
C PRO A 734 -0.92 17.44 -10.33
N LYS A 735 -0.26 16.77 -11.30
CA LYS A 735 -0.78 15.59 -12.02
C LYS A 735 0.31 14.93 -12.90
N PRO A 736 0.30 13.60 -13.07
CA PRO A 736 0.51 12.63 -11.99
C PRO A 736 1.65 11.65 -12.30
N THR A 737 2.28 11.11 -11.26
CA THR A 737 3.28 10.03 -11.36
C THR A 737 2.59 8.65 -11.37
N PRO A 738 3.07 7.65 -12.13
CA PRO A 738 2.77 6.25 -11.85
C PRO A 738 3.36 5.83 -10.49
N GLN A 739 2.66 5.00 -9.73
CA GLN A 739 3.02 4.61 -8.36
C GLN A 739 3.70 3.24 -8.26
N PRO A 740 4.42 2.95 -7.16
CA PRO A 740 4.88 1.61 -6.81
C PRO A 740 3.71 0.70 -6.42
N GLU A 741 3.98 -0.60 -6.22
CA GLU A 741 2.99 -1.60 -5.84
C GLU A 741 2.31 -1.23 -4.50
N GLU A 742 0.98 -1.11 -4.50
CA GLU A 742 0.22 -0.59 -3.37
C GLU A 742 -0.34 -1.71 -2.46
N ASP A 743 -0.65 -1.34 -1.20
CA ASP A 743 -1.81 -1.91 -0.49
C ASP A 743 -2.97 -2.04 -1.51
N ILE A 744 -3.75 -3.14 -1.51
CA ILE A 744 -4.98 -3.19 -2.32
C ILE A 744 -6.01 -2.24 -1.69
N THR A 745 -5.86 -0.96 -1.97
CA THR A 745 -6.76 0.10 -1.52
C THR A 745 -7.89 0.20 -2.52
N PHE A 746 -9.11 0.12 -2.01
CA PHE A 746 -10.28 0.42 -2.82
C PHE A 746 -10.39 1.93 -2.91
N SER A 747 -10.58 2.45 -4.13
CA SER A 747 -10.56 3.90 -4.38
C SER A 747 -11.66 4.68 -3.64
N ASP A 748 -12.67 3.97 -3.11
CA ASP A 748 -13.77 4.47 -2.29
C ASP A 748 -13.68 4.10 -0.80
N VAL A 749 -12.56 3.50 -0.35
CA VAL A 749 -12.25 3.20 1.06
C VAL A 749 -10.88 3.81 1.43
N PRO A 750 -10.78 5.15 1.60
CA PRO A 750 -9.53 5.82 1.99
C PRO A 750 -9.06 5.42 3.39
N LYS A 751 -7.78 5.67 3.73
CA LYS A 751 -7.17 5.26 5.01
C LYS A 751 -7.82 5.88 6.27
N ASN A 752 -8.64 6.92 6.12
CA ASN A 752 -9.44 7.53 7.20
C ASN A 752 -10.90 7.03 7.26
N HIS A 753 -11.30 6.09 6.40
CA HIS A 753 -12.63 5.46 6.47
C HIS A 753 -12.72 4.57 7.71
N TRP A 754 -13.82 4.67 8.47
CA TRP A 754 -13.97 4.01 9.78
C TRP A 754 -13.77 2.48 9.75
N ALA A 755 -14.07 1.82 8.61
CA ALA A 755 -13.89 0.39 8.41
C ALA A 755 -12.58 0.01 7.67
N TRP A 756 -11.66 0.96 7.42
CA TRP A 756 -10.49 0.72 6.56
C TRP A 756 -9.62 -0.45 7.05
N THR A 757 -9.28 -0.47 8.34
CA THR A 757 -8.48 -1.55 8.96
C THR A 757 -9.15 -2.92 8.83
N MET A 758 -10.47 -2.97 9.08
CA MET A 758 -11.30 -4.18 9.03
C MET A 758 -11.37 -4.72 7.61
N ILE A 759 -11.60 -3.84 6.62
CA ILE A 759 -11.64 -4.20 5.20
C ILE A 759 -10.26 -4.67 4.73
N GLN A 760 -9.16 -4.01 5.13
CA GLN A 760 -7.80 -4.44 4.77
C GLN A 760 -7.42 -5.80 5.41
N SER A 761 -7.86 -6.08 6.64
CA SER A 761 -7.73 -7.40 7.27
C SER A 761 -8.43 -8.48 6.43
N MET A 762 -9.69 -8.27 6.05
CA MET A 762 -10.47 -9.20 5.21
C MET A 762 -9.90 -9.37 3.78
N VAL A 763 -9.19 -8.36 3.24
CA VAL A 763 -8.48 -8.46 1.95
C VAL A 763 -7.21 -9.29 2.08
N LYS A 764 -6.41 -9.10 3.14
CA LYS A 764 -5.21 -9.91 3.40
C LYS A 764 -5.55 -11.38 3.64
N GLN A 765 -6.69 -11.65 4.28
CA GLN A 765 -7.26 -13.00 4.44
C GLN A 765 -7.95 -13.54 3.15
N ARG A 766 -7.95 -12.81 2.03
CA ARG A 766 -8.58 -13.15 0.74
C ARG A 766 -10.11 -13.36 0.77
N VAL A 767 -10.77 -13.07 1.89
CA VAL A 767 -12.23 -13.07 2.04
C VAL A 767 -12.85 -12.05 1.07
N ILE A 768 -12.33 -10.82 1.07
CA ILE A 768 -12.81 -9.71 0.25
C ILE A 768 -11.85 -9.43 -0.90
N THR A 769 -12.38 -9.32 -2.13
CA THR A 769 -11.60 -9.07 -3.37
C THR A 769 -12.06 -7.82 -4.14
N GLY A 770 -13.02 -7.05 -3.62
CA GLY A 770 -13.55 -5.85 -4.28
C GLY A 770 -14.34 -6.11 -5.57
N TYR A 771 -14.48 -5.07 -6.40
CA TYR A 771 -15.04 -5.10 -7.74
C TYR A 771 -13.95 -4.85 -8.80
N PRO A 772 -14.12 -5.30 -10.07
CA PRO A 772 -13.15 -5.08 -11.15
C PRO A 772 -12.89 -3.61 -11.52
N ASP A 773 -13.67 -2.67 -10.98
CA ASP A 773 -13.51 -1.22 -11.17
C ASP A 773 -12.62 -0.55 -10.09
N GLY A 774 -11.96 -1.35 -9.24
CA GLY A 774 -11.07 -0.85 -8.18
C GLY A 774 -11.79 -0.34 -6.92
N THR A 775 -13.10 -0.59 -6.81
CA THR A 775 -13.91 -0.15 -5.66
C THR A 775 -14.33 -1.32 -4.77
N PHE A 776 -14.73 -1.00 -3.53
CA PHE A 776 -15.40 -1.94 -2.63
C PHE A 776 -16.88 -1.63 -2.41
N LYS A 777 -17.31 -0.39 -2.68
CA LYS A 777 -18.70 0.11 -2.52
C LYS A 777 -19.17 -0.03 -1.06
N PRO A 778 -18.45 0.59 -0.08
CA PRO A 778 -18.62 0.36 1.36
C PRO A 778 -20.03 0.66 1.88
N ASN A 779 -20.69 1.65 1.28
CA ASN A 779 -22.02 2.13 1.67
C ASN A 779 -23.17 1.46 0.89
N VAL A 780 -22.87 0.62 -0.10
CA VAL A 780 -23.89 -0.16 -0.80
C VAL A 780 -24.30 -1.36 0.07
N PRO A 781 -25.60 -1.72 0.16
CA PRO A 781 -26.05 -2.94 0.83
C PRO A 781 -25.34 -4.19 0.32
N VAL A 782 -25.10 -5.16 1.20
CA VAL A 782 -24.59 -6.47 0.79
C VAL A 782 -25.74 -7.36 0.29
N GLN A 783 -25.50 -8.08 -0.79
CA GLN A 783 -26.45 -9.05 -1.35
C GLN A 783 -26.18 -10.45 -0.80
N ARG A 784 -27.23 -11.27 -0.66
CA ARG A 784 -27.16 -12.64 -0.10
C ARG A 784 -26.09 -13.52 -0.76
N GLN A 785 -25.91 -13.45 -2.08
CA GLN A 785 -24.84 -14.19 -2.78
C GLN A 785 -23.42 -13.80 -2.35
N HIS A 786 -23.18 -12.52 -2.05
CA HIS A 786 -21.88 -12.02 -1.59
C HIS A 786 -21.62 -12.41 -0.13
N VAL A 787 -22.67 -12.54 0.68
CA VAL A 787 -22.57 -13.04 2.06
C VAL A 787 -22.17 -14.50 2.07
N ALA A 788 -22.83 -15.34 1.24
CA ALA A 788 -22.48 -16.76 1.10
C ALA A 788 -21.00 -16.94 0.67
N LEU A 789 -20.54 -16.14 -0.30
CA LEU A 789 -19.13 -16.13 -0.73
C LEU A 789 -18.15 -15.68 0.37
N MET A 790 -18.51 -14.69 1.19
CA MET A 790 -17.62 -14.21 2.24
C MET A 790 -17.53 -15.19 3.42
N LEU A 791 -18.64 -15.82 3.83
CA LEU A 791 -18.64 -16.84 4.87
C LEU A 791 -17.82 -18.08 4.46
N THR A 792 -18.07 -18.62 3.25
CA THR A 792 -17.33 -19.76 2.69
C THR A 792 -15.86 -19.49 2.35
N ARG A 793 -15.39 -18.23 2.51
CA ARG A 793 -13.97 -17.86 2.45
C ARG A 793 -13.36 -17.54 3.82
N ALA A 794 -14.18 -17.17 4.80
CA ALA A 794 -13.75 -16.82 6.15
C ALA A 794 -13.56 -18.05 7.05
N MET A 795 -14.27 -19.14 6.76
CA MET A 795 -14.30 -20.37 7.55
C MET A 795 -14.63 -21.59 6.68
N GLU A 796 -14.19 -22.75 7.15
CA GLU A 796 -14.78 -24.03 6.74
C GLU A 796 -16.14 -24.19 7.46
N LEU A 797 -17.13 -24.77 6.78
CA LEU A 797 -18.50 -24.88 7.29
C LEU A 797 -18.89 -26.34 7.52
N GLU A 798 -19.37 -26.66 8.72
CA GLU A 798 -19.94 -27.97 9.02
C GLU A 798 -21.23 -28.19 8.20
N LEU A 799 -21.28 -29.28 7.43
CA LEU A 799 -22.42 -29.59 6.58
C LEU A 799 -23.44 -30.43 7.37
N LYS A 800 -24.44 -29.75 7.95
CA LYS A 800 -25.50 -30.35 8.78
C LYS A 800 -26.58 -31.11 7.99
N LYS A 801 -26.77 -30.83 6.68
CA LYS A 801 -27.82 -31.48 5.86
C LYS A 801 -27.47 -31.64 4.37
N GLU A 802 -28.24 -32.49 3.71
CA GLU A 802 -28.25 -32.65 2.25
C GLU A 802 -28.68 -31.36 1.53
N ALA A 803 -28.19 -31.17 0.31
CA ALA A 803 -28.47 -29.99 -0.49
C ALA A 803 -29.80 -30.09 -1.25
N LEU A 804 -30.62 -29.04 -1.18
CA LEU A 804 -31.80 -28.85 -2.01
C LEU A 804 -31.51 -27.79 -3.09
N ALA A 805 -31.87 -28.06 -4.34
CA ALA A 805 -31.71 -27.07 -5.40
C ALA A 805 -32.70 -25.91 -5.18
N PHE A 806 -32.22 -24.68 -5.20
CA PHE A 806 -33.07 -23.48 -5.24
C PHE A 806 -33.51 -23.20 -6.69
N ASP A 807 -34.78 -22.84 -6.89
CA ASP A 807 -35.36 -22.65 -8.23
C ASP A 807 -34.70 -21.50 -9.02
N ASP A 808 -34.18 -20.47 -8.33
CA ASP A 808 -33.45 -19.34 -8.91
C ASP A 808 -31.93 -19.53 -9.02
N ILE A 809 -31.38 -20.66 -8.55
CA ILE A 809 -29.94 -20.97 -8.60
C ILE A 809 -29.69 -22.17 -9.54
N PRO A 810 -29.64 -21.96 -10.86
CA PRO A 810 -29.23 -23.01 -11.80
C PRO A 810 -27.77 -23.41 -11.52
N ALA A 811 -27.40 -24.65 -11.86
CA ALA A 811 -26.04 -25.17 -11.66
C ALA A 811 -24.93 -24.39 -12.43
N THR A 812 -25.31 -23.50 -13.35
CA THR A 812 -24.41 -22.57 -14.05
C THR A 812 -24.27 -21.20 -13.38
N HIS A 813 -24.95 -20.96 -12.25
CA HIS A 813 -24.86 -19.70 -11.50
C HIS A 813 -23.48 -19.55 -10.85
N PRO A 814 -22.80 -18.39 -10.95
CA PRO A 814 -21.40 -18.24 -10.51
C PRO A 814 -21.18 -18.41 -9.00
N TYR A 815 -22.26 -18.44 -8.21
CA TYR A 815 -22.22 -18.67 -6.76
C TYR A 815 -22.90 -19.98 -6.33
N ALA A 816 -23.26 -20.88 -7.26
CA ALA A 816 -24.02 -22.10 -6.95
C ALA A 816 -23.37 -22.95 -5.84
N GLU A 817 -22.07 -23.27 -5.95
CA GLU A 817 -21.35 -24.07 -4.96
C GLU A 817 -21.31 -23.44 -3.56
N VAL A 818 -21.07 -22.12 -3.47
CA VAL A 818 -20.99 -21.43 -2.17
C VAL A 818 -22.37 -21.21 -1.54
N ILE A 819 -23.41 -21.02 -2.36
CA ILE A 819 -24.81 -20.99 -1.92
C ILE A 819 -25.23 -22.37 -1.40
N GLN A 820 -24.85 -23.44 -2.10
CA GLN A 820 -25.08 -24.81 -1.68
C GLN A 820 -24.43 -25.10 -0.31
N ARG A 821 -23.14 -24.75 -0.12
CA ARG A 821 -22.46 -24.94 1.18
C ARG A 821 -23.18 -24.24 2.35
N VAL A 822 -23.60 -22.97 2.20
CA VAL A 822 -24.28 -22.26 3.30
C VAL A 822 -25.69 -22.76 3.57
N GLN A 823 -26.38 -23.35 2.59
CA GLN A 823 -27.63 -24.08 2.81
C GLN A 823 -27.39 -25.40 3.56
N GLN A 824 -26.40 -26.18 3.14
CA GLN A 824 -26.03 -27.44 3.81
C GLN A 824 -25.57 -27.22 5.25
N ALA A 825 -24.96 -26.07 5.55
CA ALA A 825 -24.60 -25.64 6.91
C ALA A 825 -25.79 -25.11 7.75
N GLY A 826 -27.00 -25.01 7.17
CA GLY A 826 -28.19 -24.49 7.87
C GLY A 826 -28.19 -22.97 8.10
N LEU A 827 -27.42 -22.22 7.32
CA LEU A 827 -27.33 -20.75 7.43
C LEU A 827 -28.29 -20.01 6.48
N PHE A 828 -28.72 -20.66 5.39
CA PHE A 828 -29.61 -20.08 4.37
C PHE A 828 -30.56 -21.11 3.78
N ASP A 829 -31.84 -21.04 4.14
CA ASP A 829 -32.88 -21.98 3.69
C ASP A 829 -33.74 -21.44 2.53
N GLY A 830 -33.47 -20.20 2.10
CA GLY A 830 -34.22 -19.52 1.04
C GLY A 830 -35.51 -18.88 1.55
N VAL A 831 -36.43 -18.63 0.63
CA VAL A 831 -37.84 -18.22 0.82
C VAL A 831 -38.60 -18.80 -0.36
N ASN A 832 -39.68 -19.56 -0.13
CA ASN A 832 -40.53 -20.16 -1.17
C ASN A 832 -39.71 -20.88 -2.28
N GLY A 833 -38.76 -21.75 -1.91
CA GLY A 833 -37.88 -22.47 -2.85
C GLY A 833 -36.76 -21.66 -3.49
N ASN A 834 -36.65 -20.35 -3.23
CA ASN A 834 -35.72 -19.44 -3.90
C ASN A 834 -34.68 -18.85 -2.93
N PHE A 835 -33.40 -18.83 -3.31
CA PHE A 835 -32.33 -18.25 -2.50
C PHE A 835 -32.37 -16.72 -2.48
N ASN A 836 -32.85 -16.10 -3.56
CA ASN A 836 -32.87 -14.66 -3.84
C ASN A 836 -31.45 -14.03 -3.82
N PRO A 837 -30.55 -14.41 -4.75
CA PRO A 837 -29.10 -14.13 -4.67
C PRO A 837 -28.74 -12.65 -4.68
N THR A 838 -29.49 -11.85 -5.44
CA THR A 838 -29.28 -10.40 -5.61
C THR A 838 -30.04 -9.56 -4.58
N ALA A 839 -30.86 -10.15 -3.72
CA ALA A 839 -31.57 -9.42 -2.67
C ALA A 839 -30.61 -8.96 -1.57
N ASN A 840 -30.86 -7.76 -1.05
CA ASN A 840 -30.08 -7.16 0.03
C ASN A 840 -30.39 -7.84 1.36
N MET A 841 -29.38 -8.03 2.20
CA MET A 841 -29.54 -8.59 3.54
C MET A 841 -29.83 -7.51 4.58
N THR A 842 -30.81 -7.73 5.47
CA THR A 842 -31.06 -6.81 6.60
C THR A 842 -30.06 -7.03 7.73
N ARG A 843 -29.93 -6.05 8.63
CA ARG A 843 -29.05 -6.14 9.80
C ARG A 843 -29.53 -7.21 10.81
N ALA A 844 -30.83 -7.48 10.87
CA ALA A 844 -31.41 -8.59 11.63
C ALA A 844 -31.09 -9.97 11.02
N GLN A 845 -31.19 -10.13 9.69
CA GLN A 845 -30.76 -11.34 8.99
C GLN A 845 -29.26 -11.60 9.19
N MET A 846 -28.45 -10.55 9.07
CA MET A 846 -27.02 -10.58 9.37
C MET A 846 -26.75 -11.08 10.80
N ALA A 847 -27.53 -10.63 11.80
CA ALA A 847 -27.38 -11.07 13.17
C ALA A 847 -27.67 -12.57 13.35
N LYS A 848 -28.78 -13.09 12.80
CA LYS A 848 -29.09 -14.54 12.81
C LYS A 848 -27.94 -15.33 12.19
N ILE A 849 -27.46 -14.91 11.01
CA ILE A 849 -26.42 -15.64 10.27
C ILE A 849 -25.07 -15.63 11.01
N MET A 850 -24.64 -14.51 11.61
CA MET A 850 -23.39 -14.47 12.37
C MET A 850 -23.45 -15.33 13.64
N VAL A 851 -24.56 -15.30 14.39
CA VAL A 851 -24.71 -16.12 15.60
C VAL A 851 -24.71 -17.61 15.27
N LEU A 852 -25.40 -18.02 14.20
CA LEU A 852 -25.45 -19.42 13.77
C LEU A 852 -24.12 -19.91 13.17
N ALA A 853 -23.44 -19.10 12.35
CA ALA A 853 -22.19 -19.51 11.68
C ALA A 853 -20.98 -19.58 12.63
N PHE A 854 -21.00 -18.81 13.73
CA PHE A 854 -19.91 -18.75 14.71
C PHE A 854 -20.31 -19.34 16.08
N HIS A 855 -21.46 -20.05 16.16
CA HIS A 855 -21.97 -20.71 17.37
C HIS A 855 -22.01 -19.82 18.63
N LEU A 856 -22.29 -18.53 18.44
CA LEU A 856 -22.14 -17.51 19.50
C LEU A 856 -23.18 -17.69 20.60
N THR A 857 -22.76 -17.50 21.85
CA THR A 857 -23.64 -17.56 23.02
C THR A 857 -23.46 -16.31 23.90
N SER A 858 -24.44 -16.05 24.77
CA SER A 858 -24.38 -15.00 25.79
C SER A 858 -25.27 -15.38 26.97
N THR A 859 -24.88 -14.99 28.18
CA THR A 859 -25.74 -14.95 29.37
C THR A 859 -26.35 -13.56 29.62
N GLU A 860 -25.83 -12.52 28.97
CA GLU A 860 -26.32 -11.14 29.06
C GLU A 860 -27.31 -10.83 27.93
N LYS A 861 -28.41 -10.14 28.28
CA LYS A 861 -29.49 -9.74 27.35
C LYS A 861 -29.68 -8.21 27.27
N GLU A 862 -28.60 -7.43 27.38
CA GLU A 862 -28.65 -6.01 27.01
C GLU A 862 -28.63 -5.84 25.48
N THR A 863 -29.30 -4.80 24.98
CA THR A 863 -29.42 -4.52 23.55
C THR A 863 -29.67 -3.03 23.28
N PHE A 864 -29.98 -2.68 22.03
CA PHE A 864 -30.13 -1.32 21.53
C PHE A 864 -31.56 -0.78 21.68
N ASN A 865 -31.69 0.54 21.80
CA ASN A 865 -32.95 1.25 22.14
C ASN A 865 -34.10 1.03 21.15
N ASP A 866 -33.81 0.63 19.92
CA ASP A 866 -34.75 0.42 18.82
C ASP A 866 -35.00 -1.07 18.50
N VAL A 867 -34.51 -1.99 19.35
CA VAL A 867 -34.74 -3.44 19.21
C VAL A 867 -35.65 -3.91 20.35
N PRO A 868 -36.99 -3.91 20.17
CA PRO A 868 -37.91 -4.37 21.20
C PRO A 868 -37.73 -5.86 21.49
N VAL A 869 -38.07 -6.30 22.71
CA VAL A 869 -38.01 -7.71 23.15
C VAL A 869 -38.87 -8.66 22.30
N THR A 870 -39.84 -8.12 21.55
CA THR A 870 -40.70 -8.85 20.61
C THR A 870 -40.15 -8.92 19.19
N HIS A 871 -38.95 -8.39 18.93
CA HIS A 871 -38.33 -8.46 17.62
C HIS A 871 -37.83 -9.89 17.34
N TRP A 872 -38.17 -10.48 16.20
CA TRP A 872 -37.78 -11.84 15.81
C TRP A 872 -36.26 -12.13 15.87
N ALA A 873 -35.45 -11.07 15.82
CA ALA A 873 -33.99 -11.11 15.91
C ALA A 873 -33.40 -10.58 17.23
N TYR A 874 -34.23 -10.31 18.25
CA TYR A 874 -33.80 -9.70 19.51
C TYR A 874 -32.63 -10.45 20.16
N ASP A 875 -32.75 -11.77 20.36
CA ASP A 875 -31.71 -12.58 20.99
C ASP A 875 -30.43 -12.66 20.16
N TYR A 876 -30.54 -12.79 18.82
CA TYR A 876 -29.36 -12.77 17.95
C TYR A 876 -28.61 -11.43 18.05
N ILE A 877 -29.35 -10.31 18.12
CA ILE A 877 -28.76 -8.97 18.24
C ILE A 877 -28.15 -8.76 19.64
N ALA A 878 -28.80 -9.25 20.70
CA ALA A 878 -28.27 -9.21 22.07
C ALA A 878 -27.00 -10.05 22.23
N ILE A 879 -26.95 -11.26 21.64
CA ILE A 879 -25.73 -12.09 21.59
C ILE A 879 -24.59 -11.34 20.88
N LEU A 880 -24.85 -10.71 19.73
CA LEU A 880 -23.83 -9.90 19.06
C LEU A 880 -23.41 -8.65 19.87
N ALA A 881 -24.32 -8.07 20.67
CA ALA A 881 -24.03 -6.90 21.51
C ALA A 881 -23.15 -7.26 22.71
N ALA A 882 -23.51 -8.30 23.46
CA ALA A 882 -22.76 -8.80 24.61
C ALA A 882 -21.35 -9.26 24.22
N ASN A 883 -21.21 -9.91 23.06
CA ASN A 883 -19.90 -10.28 22.50
C ASN A 883 -19.15 -9.08 21.85
N GLY A 884 -19.67 -7.84 21.91
CA GLY A 884 -18.99 -6.65 21.37
C GLY A 884 -18.87 -6.56 19.84
N ILE A 885 -19.55 -7.45 19.12
CA ILE A 885 -19.54 -7.52 17.64
C ILE A 885 -20.49 -6.44 17.08
N ALA A 886 -21.68 -6.31 17.68
CA ALA A 886 -22.60 -5.20 17.46
C ALA A 886 -22.27 -4.04 18.40
N LEU A 887 -21.96 -2.87 17.83
CA LEU A 887 -21.71 -1.63 18.59
C LEU A 887 -22.85 -0.59 18.46
N GLY A 888 -23.79 -0.82 17.54
CA GLY A 888 -24.86 0.12 17.19
C GLY A 888 -24.37 1.46 16.60
N GLU A 889 -25.30 2.38 16.40
CA GLU A 889 -25.04 3.80 16.14
C GLU A 889 -25.89 4.63 17.12
N LYS A 890 -25.24 5.40 18.00
CA LYS A 890 -25.91 6.23 19.03
C LYS A 890 -26.90 5.42 19.89
N GLY A 891 -26.54 4.17 20.22
CA GLY A 891 -27.39 3.25 20.99
C GLY A 891 -28.55 2.61 20.21
N ASN A 892 -28.54 2.64 18.87
CA ASN A 892 -29.56 2.03 18.01
C ASN A 892 -28.92 0.97 17.09
N PHE A 893 -29.60 -0.15 16.82
CA PHE A 893 -29.15 -1.19 15.91
C PHE A 893 -29.72 -1.07 14.51
N ARG A 894 -30.95 -0.55 14.35
CA ARG A 894 -31.76 -0.58 13.12
C ARG A 894 -31.82 -1.98 12.49
N PRO A 895 -32.64 -2.90 13.03
CA PRO A 895 -32.67 -4.29 12.59
C PRO A 895 -33.10 -4.47 11.13
N GLU A 896 -34.10 -3.70 10.68
CA GLU A 896 -34.67 -3.82 9.33
C GLU A 896 -33.93 -3.00 8.26
N ASP A 897 -32.97 -2.15 8.65
CA ASP A 897 -32.09 -1.47 7.69
C ASP A 897 -31.21 -2.51 6.94
N PRO A 898 -30.97 -2.35 5.62
CA PRO A 898 -30.01 -3.17 4.89
C PRO A 898 -28.59 -3.01 5.43
N VAL A 899 -27.88 -4.12 5.68
CA VAL A 899 -26.48 -4.05 6.15
C VAL A 899 -25.56 -3.67 4.98
N THR A 900 -24.78 -2.59 5.15
CA THR A 900 -23.83 -2.18 4.09
C THR A 900 -22.64 -3.12 4.01
N ARG A 901 -21.94 -3.13 2.87
CA ARG A 901 -20.75 -3.98 2.67
C ARG A 901 -19.64 -3.68 3.69
N ALA A 902 -19.42 -2.41 4.06
CA ALA A 902 -18.48 -2.06 5.13
C ALA A 902 -18.97 -2.45 6.53
N GLN A 903 -20.28 -2.36 6.79
CA GLN A 903 -20.84 -2.89 8.03
C GLN A 903 -20.64 -4.40 8.12
N PHE A 904 -21.02 -5.16 7.09
CA PHE A 904 -20.84 -6.62 7.09
C PHE A 904 -19.37 -7.03 7.26
N ALA A 905 -18.43 -6.37 6.58
CA ALA A 905 -17.00 -6.59 6.77
C ALA A 905 -16.53 -6.27 8.20
N ALA A 906 -17.09 -5.26 8.86
CA ALA A 906 -16.79 -4.93 10.25
C ALA A 906 -17.39 -5.93 11.27
N PHE A 907 -18.59 -6.45 11.02
CA PHE A 907 -19.17 -7.54 11.81
C PHE A 907 -18.36 -8.83 11.65
N LEU A 908 -18.07 -9.22 10.41
CA LEU A 908 -17.29 -10.43 10.09
C LEU A 908 -15.88 -10.35 10.67
N HIS A 909 -15.21 -9.20 10.56
CA HIS A 909 -13.91 -8.99 11.17
C HIS A 909 -13.98 -9.13 12.70
N ARG A 910 -14.93 -8.49 13.40
CA ARG A 910 -15.00 -8.57 14.87
C ARG A 910 -15.27 -9.97 15.41
N VAL A 911 -16.10 -10.77 14.73
CA VAL A 911 -16.36 -12.16 15.15
C VAL A 911 -15.16 -13.08 14.85
N LEU A 912 -14.36 -12.77 13.82
CA LEU A 912 -13.06 -13.41 13.55
C LEU A 912 -11.91 -12.90 14.45
N GLN A 913 -12.21 -12.18 15.55
CA GLN A 913 -11.26 -11.76 16.58
C GLN A 913 -11.65 -12.31 17.97
N GLN A 914 -12.45 -13.39 17.99
CA GLN A 914 -12.88 -14.14 19.18
C GLN A 914 -12.31 -15.55 19.10
#